data_AF-A0A4U0W6A0-F1
#
_entry.id   AF-A0A4U0W6A0-F1
#
_cell.length_a   1.000
_cell.length_b   1.000
_cell.length_c   1.000
_cell.angle_alpha   90.00
_cell.angle_beta   90.00
_cell.angle_gamma   90.00
#
_symmetry.space_group_name_H-M   'P 1'
#
loop_
_entity.id
_entity.type
_entity.pdbx_description
1 polymer ?
#
loop_
_entity_poly.entity_id
_entity_poly.type
_entity_poly.pdbx_seq_one_letter_code
_entity_poly.pdbx_strand_id
1 'polypeptide(L)'
;MRAFPRGRQFVASSVDSVKMVNVPKTRRTYCKGKQCRKHTPHKVTQYKTGKASLFAQGKRRYDRKQSGYGGQTKPVFHKKAKTTKKVVLRLECTVCKYKMQMALKRCKHFELGGDKKQKGQARMLCRGIRTFCSVRVPLLALNMSAPVPTSSASAPKRALSTSPPPPPSLPTAVTSSSNDPAAKKVKLTVEEPVSVPPNLVEAPVEPAAADAATAAASEISSRTVVDASKPPAASSSSSAAAAAVATGKAAPRKPRQRKGKAPKPGGVEEAGAFDVIELLGAERVKELQRLQEEEGRDWTKEAELEWGKGPEGKDVEVRVAGSNDHGDGLAILTPSGSDQPTRLVSIPFALPGELVRIHLHRHEPDYYMSHGDLLEILEPSERRKAEVQELPGRVLDEKTAKKLAEVRAKYGNRVQCQYFGECSGCQYQPLAYEEQLEMKRDVVRRAFANFSGLEPSLIPEIGPTLASPLQYAYRTKLTPHFQTPPTGNGRNNKKKKKGKQAEDATAAAPMEDEPKKEWEVTIGFEQKGRKRIVDIEECVIATKVINDALTGEREKVKSNISAYKRGATILLRDSLPPRPADVVAKASPYVPSTEPHVCITDHHATVREQVGDNEFEQQAGSFFQNNNSILPSLLDYVKEAVGPRREGDQGKRYLVDAYTGSGLFAISLADMFDRIEGVEIDKASIKWAKRNADFNRGDGRGEVGFRDGKAEEIFKDITFPADQTTIIIDPPRKGCDDLFLSQLLAFNPATVIYVSCNVRTQARDIGWLVARSAEAATSDPTGRRKPFRIESARAADLFAQTHHAEGVAILRREV
;
A
#
# COMPACT_ATOMS: atom_id res chain seq x y z
N MET A 1 37.82 -37.43 -56.27
CA MET A 1 37.50 -38.59 -55.40
C MET A 1 36.80 -38.08 -54.13
N ARG A 2 35.62 -38.65 -53.86
CA ARG A 2 34.79 -38.64 -52.63
C ARG A 2 34.20 -37.31 -52.15
N ALA A 3 32.87 -37.27 -52.28
CA ALA A 3 31.94 -36.21 -51.91
C ALA A 3 31.52 -36.27 -50.43
N PHE A 4 31.15 -35.11 -49.89
CA PHE A 4 30.37 -34.93 -48.66
C PHE A 4 29.00 -35.60 -48.74
N PRO A 5 28.44 -36.04 -47.59
CA PRO A 5 27.11 -35.52 -47.25
C PRO A 5 26.86 -35.23 -45.76
N ARG A 6 26.28 -34.05 -45.55
CA ARG A 6 25.08 -33.68 -44.77
C ARG A 6 24.75 -34.45 -43.48
N GLY A 7 24.50 -33.65 -42.44
CA GLY A 7 24.07 -34.05 -41.11
C GLY A 7 22.80 -34.91 -41.09
N ARG A 8 22.81 -35.88 -40.18
CA ARG A 8 21.63 -36.62 -39.75
C ARG A 8 20.89 -35.85 -38.67
N GLN A 9 19.61 -35.62 -38.96
CA GLN A 9 18.56 -35.35 -37.98
C GLN A 9 18.65 -36.36 -36.83
N PHE A 10 18.83 -35.88 -35.60
CA PHE A 10 18.48 -36.67 -34.42
C PHE A 10 16.98 -36.53 -34.20
N VAL A 11 16.27 -37.59 -34.58
CA VAL A 11 14.86 -37.82 -34.29
C VAL A 11 14.70 -37.87 -32.77
N ALA A 12 13.82 -37.03 -32.25
CA ALA A 12 13.40 -37.06 -30.86
C ALA A 12 12.65 -38.37 -30.58
N SER A 13 13.30 -39.31 -29.89
CA SER A 13 12.61 -40.44 -29.26
C SER A 13 13.36 -40.94 -28.03
N SER A 14 13.09 -40.33 -26.87
CA SER A 14 13.05 -41.10 -25.63
C SER A 14 11.96 -40.51 -24.73
N VAL A 15 10.86 -41.23 -24.68
CA VAL A 15 9.76 -40.98 -23.76
C VAL A 15 10.33 -41.25 -22.37
N ASP A 16 10.49 -40.21 -21.55
CA ASP A 16 10.77 -40.35 -20.13
C ASP A 16 9.67 -41.24 -19.52
N SER A 17 10.00 -42.50 -19.26
CA SER A 17 9.09 -43.44 -18.60
C SER A 17 8.75 -42.89 -17.21
N VAL A 18 7.57 -42.31 -17.10
CA VAL A 18 7.08 -41.69 -15.87
C VAL A 18 6.97 -42.77 -14.81
N LYS A 19 7.88 -42.78 -13.82
CA LYS A 19 7.81 -43.68 -12.66
C LYS A 19 6.46 -43.55 -11.95
N MET A 20 5.58 -44.52 -12.16
CA MET A 20 4.23 -44.58 -11.60
C MET A 20 4.24 -45.09 -10.16
N VAL A 21 3.49 -44.45 -9.26
CA VAL A 21 3.39 -44.86 -7.83
C VAL A 21 2.14 -45.73 -7.65
N ASN A 22 2.33 -47.06 -7.61
CA ASN A 22 1.26 -48.04 -7.34
C ASN A 22 1.25 -48.45 -5.86
N VAL A 23 0.10 -48.35 -5.21
CA VAL A 23 -0.10 -48.77 -3.81
C VAL A 23 -1.16 -49.86 -3.73
N PRO A 24 -0.89 -51.00 -3.06
CA PRO A 24 -1.86 -52.09 -2.96
C PRO A 24 -3.09 -51.68 -2.14
N LYS A 25 -4.26 -52.21 -2.51
CA LYS A 25 -5.56 -52.00 -1.80
C LYS A 25 -5.55 -52.57 -0.37
N THR A 26 -4.63 -53.49 -0.08
CA THR A 26 -4.41 -54.05 1.26
C THR A 26 -2.91 -53.99 1.61
N ARG A 27 -2.60 -53.63 2.86
CA ARG A 27 -1.21 -53.59 3.35
C ARG A 27 -1.13 -54.14 4.76
N ARG A 28 -0.21 -55.06 5.02
CA ARG A 28 0.10 -55.51 6.38
C ARG A 28 0.97 -54.46 7.07
N THR A 29 0.47 -53.86 8.15
CA THR A 29 1.20 -52.85 8.93
C THR A 29 0.81 -52.94 10.40
N TYR A 30 1.60 -52.32 11.28
CA TYR A 30 1.39 -52.36 12.71
C TYR A 30 0.13 -51.57 13.08
N CYS A 31 -0.86 -52.23 13.69
CA CYS A 31 -2.06 -51.57 14.18
C CYS A 31 -1.86 -51.05 15.61
N LYS A 32 -1.99 -49.73 15.80
CA LYS A 32 -1.96 -49.08 17.13
C LYS A 32 -3.29 -49.15 17.90
N GLY A 33 -4.31 -49.78 17.32
CA GLY A 33 -5.60 -49.96 17.99
C GLY A 33 -5.45 -50.78 19.27
N LYS A 34 -6.14 -50.36 20.33
CA LYS A 34 -6.02 -50.95 21.68
C LYS A 34 -6.21 -52.49 21.69
N GLN A 35 -7.06 -53.01 20.79
CA GLN A 35 -7.39 -54.43 20.67
C GLN A 35 -6.42 -55.27 19.82
N CYS A 36 -5.57 -54.67 18.97
CA CYS A 36 -4.70 -55.43 18.07
C CYS A 36 -3.23 -55.41 18.48
N ARG A 37 -2.64 -54.21 18.64
CA ARG A 37 -1.22 -53.98 18.96
C ARG A 37 -0.21 -54.89 18.22
N LYS A 38 -0.55 -55.33 16.99
CA LYS A 38 0.22 -56.26 16.16
C LYS A 38 0.08 -55.94 14.67
N HIS A 39 0.94 -56.56 13.84
CA HIS A 39 0.90 -56.38 12.38
C HIS A 39 -0.32 -57.09 11.77
N THR A 40 -1.29 -56.30 11.33
CA THR A 40 -2.56 -56.78 10.76
C THR A 40 -2.75 -56.23 9.34
N PRO A 41 -3.55 -56.92 8.49
CA PRO A 41 -3.94 -56.36 7.21
C PRO A 41 -4.79 -55.11 7.41
N HIS A 42 -4.46 -54.04 6.68
CA HIS A 42 -5.23 -52.80 6.63
C HIS A 42 -5.76 -52.60 5.22
N LYS A 43 -7.03 -52.20 5.11
CA LYS A 43 -7.62 -51.69 3.87
C LYS A 43 -7.06 -50.30 3.62
N VAL A 44 -6.44 -50.11 2.46
CA VAL A 44 -5.84 -48.84 2.05
C VAL A 44 -6.84 -48.13 1.14
N THR A 45 -7.16 -46.90 1.46
CA THR A 45 -8.00 -46.01 0.65
C THR A 45 -7.31 -44.65 0.50
N GLN A 46 -7.62 -43.91 -0.55
CA GLN A 46 -7.15 -42.53 -0.67
C GLN A 46 -7.97 -41.65 0.29
N TYR A 47 -7.29 -40.87 1.14
CA TYR A 47 -7.97 -39.90 1.98
C TYR A 47 -8.44 -38.72 1.14
N LYS A 48 -9.74 -38.45 1.16
CA LYS A 48 -10.32 -37.21 0.64
C LYS A 48 -10.48 -36.23 1.79
N THR A 49 -9.92 -35.03 1.66
CA THR A 49 -10.05 -33.97 2.67
C THR A 49 -11.54 -33.61 2.81
N GLY A 50 -12.05 -33.60 4.04
CA GLY A 50 -13.42 -33.15 4.32
C GLY A 50 -13.57 -31.63 4.23
N LYS A 51 -14.80 -31.14 4.47
CA LYS A 51 -15.12 -29.70 4.55
C LYS A 51 -14.17 -29.02 5.55
N ALA A 52 -13.51 -27.95 5.13
CA ALA A 52 -12.54 -27.25 5.97
C ALA A 52 -13.21 -26.73 7.24
N SER A 53 -12.63 -27.04 8.41
CA SER A 53 -13.12 -26.51 9.69
C SER A 53 -12.80 -25.02 9.81
N LEU A 54 -13.83 -24.21 10.07
CA LEU A 54 -13.71 -22.78 10.33
C LEU A 54 -12.95 -22.47 11.64
N PHE A 55 -12.84 -23.46 12.54
CA PHE A 55 -12.19 -23.30 13.85
C PHE A 55 -10.70 -23.65 13.82
N ALA A 56 -10.19 -24.25 12.73
CA ALA A 56 -8.78 -24.62 12.63
C ALA A 56 -7.89 -23.36 12.69
N GLN A 57 -6.83 -23.40 13.50
CA GLN A 57 -5.91 -22.27 13.68
C GLN A 57 -5.29 -21.78 12.36
N GLY A 58 -5.09 -22.68 11.39
CA GLY A 58 -4.63 -22.36 10.04
C GLY A 58 -5.65 -21.54 9.23
N LYS A 59 -6.93 -21.92 9.27
CA LYS A 59 -8.03 -21.17 8.62
C LYS A 59 -8.22 -19.81 9.28
N ARG A 60 -8.19 -19.74 10.62
CA ARG A 60 -8.24 -18.46 11.35
C ARG A 60 -7.07 -17.53 11.01
N ARG A 61 -5.86 -18.08 10.87
CA ARG A 61 -4.69 -17.30 10.41
C ARG A 61 -4.82 -16.86 8.95
N TYR A 62 -5.34 -17.72 8.08
CA TYR A 62 -5.61 -17.39 6.69
C TYR A 62 -6.66 -16.28 6.58
N ASP A 63 -7.79 -16.41 7.26
CA ASP A 63 -8.88 -15.43 7.28
C ASP A 63 -8.42 -14.09 7.88
N ARG A 64 -7.62 -14.13 8.95
CA ARG A 64 -6.99 -12.92 9.52
C ARG A 64 -5.96 -12.27 8.59
N LYS A 65 -5.32 -13.05 7.70
CA LYS A 65 -4.39 -12.54 6.68
C LYS A 65 -5.14 -11.98 5.46
N GLN A 66 -6.39 -12.39 5.27
CA GLN A 66 -7.30 -11.90 4.22
C GLN A 66 -8.15 -10.71 4.71
N SER A 67 -8.39 -10.59 6.02
CA SER A 67 -9.04 -9.41 6.62
C SER A 67 -8.12 -8.20 6.50
N GLY A 68 -8.56 -7.19 5.74
CA GLY A 68 -7.80 -5.96 5.48
C GLY A 68 -7.68 -5.58 4.01
N TYR A 69 -8.31 -6.32 3.10
CA TYR A 69 -8.30 -6.04 1.65
C TYR A 69 -9.65 -5.48 1.17
N GLY A 70 -10.28 -4.60 1.95
CA GLY A 70 -11.48 -3.86 1.53
C GLY A 70 -12.67 -4.70 1.05
N GLY A 71 -12.77 -5.98 1.45
CA GLY A 71 -13.80 -6.91 0.94
C GLY A 71 -13.41 -7.70 -0.32
N GLN A 72 -12.29 -7.38 -0.98
CA GLN A 72 -11.72 -8.17 -2.07
C GLN A 72 -10.84 -9.31 -1.54
N THR A 73 -10.74 -10.42 -2.26
CA THR A 73 -9.79 -11.50 -1.91
C THR A 73 -8.37 -11.05 -2.28
N LYS A 74 -7.45 -11.04 -1.31
CA LYS A 74 -6.04 -10.73 -1.56
C LYS A 74 -5.51 -11.62 -2.71
N PRO A 75 -4.89 -11.06 -3.77
CA PRO A 75 -4.27 -11.85 -4.82
C PRO A 75 -3.22 -12.78 -4.20
N VAL A 76 -3.57 -14.07 -4.09
CA VAL A 76 -2.61 -15.09 -3.69
C VAL A 76 -1.89 -15.47 -4.96
N PHE A 77 -0.61 -15.09 -5.09
CA PHE A 77 0.27 -15.65 -6.12
C PHE A 77 0.30 -17.17 -5.94
N HIS A 78 -0.58 -17.86 -6.65
CA HIS A 78 -0.51 -19.29 -6.82
C HIS A 78 0.73 -19.53 -7.67
N LYS A 79 1.85 -19.87 -7.04
CA LYS A 79 3.00 -20.47 -7.76
C LYS A 79 2.41 -21.50 -8.73
N LYS A 80 2.83 -21.49 -10.01
CA LYS A 80 2.37 -22.42 -11.05
C LYS A 80 2.08 -23.78 -10.44
N ALA A 81 0.84 -24.27 -10.64
CA ALA A 81 0.36 -25.47 -9.99
C ALA A 81 1.41 -26.58 -10.11
N LYS A 82 1.96 -27.02 -8.97
CA LYS A 82 2.95 -28.09 -8.97
C LYS A 82 2.28 -29.30 -9.62
N THR A 83 2.85 -29.78 -10.73
CA THR A 83 2.35 -30.96 -11.47
C THR A 83 2.31 -32.22 -10.60
N THR A 84 2.96 -32.20 -9.42
CA THR A 84 3.00 -33.29 -8.46
C THR A 84 2.14 -33.02 -7.21
N LYS A 85 1.25 -33.96 -6.87
CA LYS A 85 0.34 -33.92 -5.73
C LYS A 85 0.94 -34.68 -4.53
N LYS A 86 0.69 -34.20 -3.30
CA LYS A 86 0.95 -34.98 -2.08
C LYS A 86 -0.29 -35.82 -1.78
N VAL A 87 -0.22 -37.13 -1.98
CA VAL A 87 -1.34 -38.06 -1.71
C VAL A 87 -1.26 -38.54 -0.26
N VAL A 88 -2.40 -38.55 0.44
CA VAL A 88 -2.51 -39.12 1.79
C VAL A 88 -3.39 -40.37 1.72
N LEU A 89 -2.91 -41.46 2.29
CA LEU A 89 -3.63 -42.73 2.37
C LEU A 89 -4.29 -42.85 3.74
N ARG A 90 -5.49 -43.42 3.77
CA ARG A 90 -6.21 -43.86 4.96
C ARG A 90 -6.09 -45.38 5.04
N LEU A 91 -5.42 -45.86 6.09
CA LEU A 91 -5.28 -47.27 6.40
C LEU A 91 -6.26 -47.63 7.51
N GLU A 92 -7.16 -48.55 7.23
CA GLU A 92 -8.16 -49.05 8.19
C GLU A 92 -7.88 -50.52 8.51
N CYS A 93 -7.59 -50.81 9.78
CA CYS A 93 -7.36 -52.18 10.23
C CYS A 93 -8.61 -53.02 9.97
N THR A 94 -8.47 -54.18 9.32
CA THR A 94 -9.63 -55.03 9.04
C THR A 94 -10.25 -55.62 10.30
N VAL A 95 -9.44 -55.82 11.35
CA VAL A 95 -9.80 -56.43 12.63
C VAL A 95 -10.47 -55.43 13.57
N CYS A 96 -9.74 -54.45 14.12
CA CYS A 96 -10.29 -53.52 15.13
C CYS A 96 -10.80 -52.19 14.55
N LYS A 97 -10.88 -52.06 13.22
CA LYS A 97 -11.32 -50.85 12.50
C LYS A 97 -10.54 -49.57 12.84
N TYR A 98 -9.40 -49.67 13.51
CA TYR A 98 -8.53 -48.54 13.82
C TYR A 98 -8.02 -47.89 12.52
N LYS A 99 -8.09 -46.56 12.45
CA LYS A 99 -7.79 -45.79 11.25
C LYS A 99 -6.55 -44.94 11.47
N MET A 100 -5.64 -44.96 10.51
CA MET A 100 -4.45 -44.10 10.51
C MET A 100 -4.24 -43.47 9.13
N GLN A 101 -3.57 -42.33 9.11
CA GLN A 101 -3.22 -41.62 7.89
C GLN A 101 -1.72 -41.75 7.62
N MET A 102 -1.35 -41.92 6.36
CA MET A 102 0.04 -41.99 5.92
C MET A 102 0.22 -41.14 4.66
N ALA A 103 1.06 -40.11 4.74
CA ALA A 103 1.38 -39.25 3.60
C ALA A 103 2.44 -39.90 2.71
N LEU A 104 2.21 -39.89 1.40
CA LEU A 104 3.20 -40.27 0.39
C LEU A 104 4.07 -39.07 0.00
N LYS A 105 5.24 -39.35 -0.58
CA LYS A 105 6.04 -38.32 -1.28
C LYS A 105 5.23 -37.77 -2.47
N ARG A 106 5.60 -36.57 -2.96
CA ARG A 106 4.91 -35.95 -4.10
C ARG A 106 5.02 -36.85 -5.34
N CYS A 107 3.90 -37.13 -6.00
CA CYS A 107 3.87 -37.91 -7.25
C CYS A 107 2.99 -37.21 -8.30
N LYS A 108 3.28 -37.46 -9.59
CA LYS A 108 2.51 -36.93 -10.73
C LYS A 108 1.26 -37.80 -11.01
N HIS A 109 1.45 -39.13 -10.95
CA HIS A 109 0.40 -40.15 -11.12
C HIS A 109 0.36 -41.08 -9.89
N PHE A 110 -0.84 -41.50 -9.48
CA PHE A 110 -1.09 -42.35 -8.30
C PHE A 110 -2.21 -43.34 -8.63
N GLU A 111 -1.98 -44.62 -8.35
CA GLU A 111 -2.97 -45.68 -8.53
C GLU A 111 -3.10 -46.53 -7.27
N LEU A 112 -4.35 -46.90 -6.95
CA LEU A 112 -4.68 -47.76 -5.82
C LEU A 112 -5.11 -49.14 -6.33
N GLY A 113 -4.18 -50.10 -6.27
CA GLY A 113 -4.39 -51.50 -6.67
C GLY A 113 -4.35 -51.75 -8.17
N GLY A 114 -3.36 -51.20 -8.88
CA GLY A 114 -3.12 -51.50 -10.29
C GLY A 114 -2.67 -52.95 -10.49
N ASP A 115 -3.19 -53.58 -11.56
CA ASP A 115 -3.05 -55.01 -11.88
C ASP A 115 -1.62 -55.46 -12.28
N LYS A 116 -1.51 -56.79 -12.37
CA LYS A 116 -0.32 -57.67 -12.40
C LYS A 116 0.82 -57.27 -13.35
N LYS A 117 2.05 -57.55 -12.89
CA LYS A 117 3.30 -57.58 -13.66
C LYS A 117 3.19 -58.45 -14.93
N GLN A 118 3.73 -57.99 -16.05
CA GLN A 118 4.28 -58.89 -17.08
C GLN A 118 5.53 -59.61 -16.52
N LYS A 119 5.65 -60.92 -16.79
CA LYS A 119 6.75 -61.80 -16.37
C LYS A 119 8.10 -61.23 -16.84
N GLY A 120 9.05 -61.01 -15.93
CA GLY A 120 10.46 -60.76 -16.33
C GLY A 120 11.34 -59.90 -15.41
N GLN A 121 10.82 -59.07 -14.50
CA GLN A 121 11.68 -58.19 -13.69
C GLN A 121 11.86 -58.63 -12.23
N ALA A 122 13.12 -58.91 -11.88
CA ALA A 122 13.62 -59.29 -10.56
C ALA A 122 13.32 -58.23 -9.48
N ARG A 123 13.24 -58.70 -8.22
CA ARG A 123 12.83 -57.94 -7.03
C ARG A 123 13.98 -57.07 -6.51
N MET A 124 13.69 -55.82 -6.14
CA MET A 124 14.40 -55.15 -5.04
C MET A 124 13.42 -54.94 -3.89
N LEU A 125 13.49 -55.81 -2.88
CA LEU A 125 12.85 -55.57 -1.59
C LEU A 125 13.61 -54.46 -0.87
N CYS A 126 12.97 -53.34 -0.56
CA CYS A 126 13.43 -52.45 0.51
C CYS A 126 13.24 -53.18 1.85
N ARG A 127 14.26 -53.91 2.30
CA ARG A 127 14.40 -54.34 3.70
C ARG A 127 14.79 -53.12 4.52
N GLY A 128 13.98 -52.77 5.52
CA GLY A 128 14.42 -51.90 6.61
C GLY A 128 15.32 -52.70 7.56
N ILE A 129 16.48 -52.15 7.91
CA ILE A 129 17.35 -52.67 8.98
C ILE A 129 17.73 -51.51 9.92
N ARG A 130 17.88 -51.92 11.18
CA ARG A 130 17.98 -51.19 12.44
C ARG A 130 19.34 -50.49 12.65
N THR A 131 19.34 -49.63 13.66
CA THR A 131 20.45 -49.08 14.46
C THR A 131 21.56 -50.08 14.84
N PHE A 132 22.86 -49.74 14.71
CA PHE A 132 23.82 -49.39 15.79
C PHE A 132 25.26 -49.20 15.23
N CYS A 133 26.14 -48.76 16.12
CA CYS A 133 27.43 -48.07 16.03
C CYS A 133 28.68 -48.87 15.55
N SER A 134 29.71 -48.09 15.15
CA SER A 134 31.16 -48.23 15.44
C SER A 134 32.14 -48.86 14.43
N VAL A 135 33.31 -48.19 14.33
CA VAL A 135 34.70 -48.64 14.06
C VAL A 135 35.36 -48.30 12.69
N ARG A 136 36.35 -47.38 12.81
CA ARG A 136 37.69 -47.19 12.15
C ARG A 136 37.88 -46.77 10.67
N VAL A 137 38.32 -45.50 10.49
CA VAL A 137 39.70 -44.99 10.13
C VAL A 137 40.42 -45.70 8.96
N PRO A 138 41.01 -45.00 7.95
CA PRO A 138 42.32 -44.35 8.11
C PRO A 138 42.44 -42.87 7.69
N LEU A 139 43.24 -42.18 8.50
CA LEU A 139 43.99 -40.96 8.24
C LEU A 139 45.30 -41.36 7.53
N LEU A 140 45.76 -40.59 6.54
CA LEU A 140 47.20 -40.38 6.35
C LEU A 140 47.46 -39.07 5.62
N ALA A 141 48.42 -38.35 6.20
CA ALA A 141 48.84 -36.99 5.93
C ALA A 141 50.01 -36.94 4.95
N LEU A 142 50.29 -35.74 4.39
CA LEU A 142 51.50 -34.95 4.68
C LEU A 142 51.71 -33.85 3.62
N ASN A 143 51.57 -32.59 4.06
CA ASN A 143 52.63 -31.60 4.28
C ASN A 143 53.59 -31.13 3.15
N MET A 144 53.84 -29.80 3.22
CA MET A 144 55.08 -29.04 2.95
C MET A 144 55.25 -28.24 1.64
N SER A 145 55.23 -26.91 1.84
CA SER A 145 56.31 -25.94 1.53
C SER A 145 56.33 -25.18 0.19
N ALA A 146 56.67 -23.89 0.35
CA ALA A 146 56.78 -22.78 -0.61
C ALA A 146 57.99 -22.92 -1.59
N PRO A 147 58.32 -21.99 -2.53
CA PRO A 147 58.54 -20.55 -2.29
C PRO A 147 58.20 -19.53 -3.42
N VAL A 148 58.43 -18.28 -3.00
CA VAL A 148 58.44 -16.93 -3.63
C VAL A 148 59.28 -16.83 -4.93
N PRO A 149 59.08 -15.76 -5.74
CA PRO A 149 60.23 -14.90 -6.02
C PRO A 149 59.95 -13.39 -5.89
N THR A 150 60.94 -12.69 -5.34
CA THR A 150 61.13 -11.23 -5.31
C THR A 150 62.44 -10.90 -6.04
N SER A 151 62.43 -9.88 -6.90
CA SER A 151 63.59 -9.04 -7.27
C SER A 151 63.06 -7.90 -8.18
N SER A 152 63.02 -6.65 -7.72
CA SER A 152 64.07 -5.61 -7.71
C SER A 152 64.53 -5.16 -9.11
N ALA A 153 64.22 -3.91 -9.50
CA ALA A 153 65.20 -2.94 -10.02
C ALA A 153 64.59 -1.56 -10.43
N SER A 154 65.29 -0.52 -9.99
CA SER A 154 65.57 0.79 -10.63
C SER A 154 64.50 1.88 -10.79
N ALA A 155 64.69 2.95 -10.01
CA ALA A 155 64.43 4.34 -10.38
C ALA A 155 65.49 4.87 -11.39
N PRO A 156 65.23 6.02 -12.07
CA PRO A 156 65.85 7.31 -11.69
C PRO A 156 64.81 8.46 -11.66
N LYS A 157 64.73 9.28 -10.60
CA LYS A 157 65.47 10.53 -10.30
C LYS A 157 65.23 11.74 -11.23
N ARG A 158 64.60 12.77 -10.62
CA ARG A 158 64.75 14.26 -10.76
C ARG A 158 64.10 14.95 -11.98
N ALA A 159 63.57 16.19 -11.90
CA ALA A 159 63.60 17.23 -10.85
C ALA A 159 62.37 18.16 -10.90
N LEU A 160 62.16 18.85 -9.77
CA LEU A 160 61.17 19.90 -9.47
C LEU A 160 61.35 21.20 -10.27
N SER A 161 60.27 21.98 -10.43
CA SER A 161 60.25 23.45 -10.27
C SER A 161 58.79 23.94 -10.20
N THR A 162 58.24 24.22 -9.00
CA THR A 162 58.05 25.54 -8.35
C THR A 162 56.88 26.43 -8.86
N SER A 163 55.84 26.48 -8.02
CA SER A 163 55.13 27.69 -7.53
C SER A 163 53.95 28.31 -8.33
N PRO A 164 52.99 28.96 -7.63
CA PRO A 164 51.63 29.30 -8.10
C PRO A 164 51.41 30.85 -8.22
N PRO A 165 50.19 31.38 -8.00
CA PRO A 165 49.11 31.76 -8.94
C PRO A 165 49.13 33.30 -9.25
N PRO A 166 48.10 33.90 -9.91
CA PRO A 166 47.01 34.53 -9.14
C PRO A 166 45.61 34.58 -9.84
N PRO A 167 44.54 35.03 -9.12
CA PRO A 167 43.16 35.09 -9.61
C PRO A 167 42.74 36.56 -9.96
N PRO A 168 41.44 36.92 -10.07
CA PRO A 168 40.85 37.54 -11.26
C PRO A 168 40.71 39.08 -11.17
N SER A 169 40.45 39.74 -12.30
CA SER A 169 40.13 41.18 -12.35
C SER A 169 38.90 41.47 -13.22
N LEU A 170 37.90 42.10 -12.61
CA LEU A 170 37.07 43.17 -13.19
C LEU A 170 37.89 44.48 -13.09
N PRO A 171 37.71 45.55 -13.91
CA PRO A 171 36.50 46.40 -13.84
C PRO A 171 36.12 47.29 -15.07
N THR A 172 34.95 47.95 -14.92
CA THR A 172 34.54 49.32 -15.33
C THR A 172 34.35 49.76 -16.80
N ALA A 173 33.07 49.98 -17.13
CA ALA A 173 32.40 51.24 -17.52
C ALA A 173 33.15 52.32 -18.36
N VAL A 174 32.54 52.69 -19.49
CA VAL A 174 32.50 54.07 -20.03
C VAL A 174 31.14 54.34 -20.68
N THR A 175 30.67 55.57 -20.50
CA THR A 175 29.36 56.19 -20.75
C THR A 175 29.22 56.84 -22.15
N SER A 176 27.98 56.98 -22.65
CA SER A 176 27.41 58.14 -23.37
C SER A 176 25.97 57.80 -23.84
N SER A 177 24.92 58.25 -23.16
CA SER A 177 24.15 59.51 -23.35
C SER A 177 23.27 59.57 -24.61
N SER A 178 21.95 59.41 -24.43
CA SER A 178 20.92 60.46 -24.58
C SER A 178 19.61 60.01 -25.26
N ASN A 179 18.51 60.46 -24.64
CA ASN A 179 17.15 60.70 -25.15
C ASN A 179 16.08 59.58 -25.09
N ASP A 180 15.33 59.63 -23.98
CA ASP A 180 13.90 59.32 -23.79
C ASP A 180 12.97 60.21 -24.69
N PRO A 181 11.61 60.08 -24.68
CA PRO A 181 10.72 59.01 -24.18
C PRO A 181 9.52 58.69 -25.12
N ALA A 182 8.80 57.60 -24.87
CA ALA A 182 7.33 57.55 -25.06
C ALA A 182 6.70 56.37 -24.31
N ALA A 183 6.00 56.71 -23.23
CA ALA A 183 5.16 55.81 -22.44
C ALA A 183 3.88 55.41 -23.18
N LYS A 184 3.46 54.15 -23.06
CA LYS A 184 2.04 53.76 -23.07
C LYS A 184 1.78 52.67 -22.03
N LYS A 185 1.17 53.10 -20.92
CA LYS A 185 0.43 52.26 -19.97
C LYS A 185 -0.74 51.63 -20.71
N VAL A 186 -0.93 50.31 -20.61
CA VAL A 186 -2.20 49.65 -20.89
C VAL A 186 -2.76 49.12 -19.59
N LYS A 187 -3.96 49.60 -19.29
CA LYS A 187 -4.78 49.38 -18.10
C LYS A 187 -5.57 48.10 -18.35
N LEU A 188 -5.35 47.05 -17.57
CA LEU A 188 -6.21 45.86 -17.55
C LEU A 188 -7.42 46.20 -16.66
N THR A 189 -8.55 46.47 -17.31
CA THR A 189 -9.86 46.58 -16.67
C THR A 189 -10.49 45.20 -16.53
N VAL A 190 -10.98 44.94 -15.32
CA VAL A 190 -11.80 43.81 -14.92
C VAL A 190 -13.20 43.99 -15.53
N GLU A 191 -13.70 43.01 -16.28
CA GLU A 191 -15.11 42.94 -16.66
C GLU A 191 -15.83 41.93 -15.75
N GLU A 192 -16.97 42.38 -15.22
CA GLU A 192 -17.94 41.60 -14.44
C GLU A 192 -18.82 40.72 -15.34
N PRO A 193 -19.39 39.62 -14.82
CA PRO A 193 -20.12 38.64 -15.62
C PRO A 193 -21.55 39.08 -15.98
N VAL A 194 -21.91 38.83 -17.24
CA VAL A 194 -23.23 39.06 -17.81
C VAL A 194 -24.27 38.06 -17.24
N SER A 195 -25.35 38.63 -16.71
CA SER A 195 -26.57 37.95 -16.29
C SER A 195 -27.42 37.46 -17.47
N VAL A 196 -27.98 36.25 -17.38
CA VAL A 196 -29.07 35.79 -18.27
C VAL A 196 -30.19 35.16 -17.40
N PRO A 197 -31.50 35.40 -17.70
CA PRO A 197 -32.62 35.26 -16.77
C PRO A 197 -33.27 33.84 -16.73
N PRO A 198 -34.22 33.60 -15.79
CA PRO A 198 -34.80 32.28 -15.52
C PRO A 198 -36.14 32.02 -16.25
N ASN A 199 -36.61 30.77 -16.10
CA ASN A 199 -37.92 30.17 -16.47
C ASN A 199 -37.81 29.19 -17.67
N LEU A 200 -38.43 28.01 -17.70
CA LEU A 200 -39.73 27.59 -17.18
C LEU A 200 -39.75 26.13 -16.69
N VAL A 201 -40.70 25.90 -15.79
CA VAL A 201 -41.15 24.66 -15.16
C VAL A 201 -41.93 23.80 -16.17
N GLU A 202 -41.66 22.49 -16.26
CA GLU A 202 -42.70 21.49 -16.55
C GLU A 202 -42.45 20.21 -15.73
N ALA A 203 -43.55 19.68 -15.19
CA ALA A 203 -43.65 18.54 -14.28
C ALA A 203 -44.32 17.33 -15.02
N PRO A 204 -44.61 16.19 -14.35
CA PRO A 204 -44.10 14.87 -14.72
C PRO A 204 -45.09 14.01 -15.53
N VAL A 205 -44.57 12.97 -16.19
CA VAL A 205 -45.40 11.88 -16.72
C VAL A 205 -44.80 10.52 -16.30
N GLU A 206 -45.54 9.79 -15.47
CA GLU A 206 -45.46 8.33 -15.28
C GLU A 206 -46.79 7.69 -15.79
N PRO A 207 -46.99 6.36 -15.75
CA PRO A 207 -46.30 5.34 -16.56
C PRO A 207 -47.34 4.48 -17.32
N ALA A 208 -46.90 3.70 -18.32
CA ALA A 208 -47.74 2.67 -18.94
C ALA A 208 -47.05 1.30 -18.93
N ALA A 209 -47.86 0.28 -18.66
CA ALA A 209 -47.50 -1.04 -18.19
C ALA A 209 -47.48 -2.12 -19.28
N ALA A 210 -46.95 -3.28 -18.87
CA ALA A 210 -47.24 -4.67 -19.29
C ALA A 210 -46.78 -5.15 -20.67
N ASP A 211 -45.98 -6.23 -20.72
CA ASP A 211 -46.57 -7.58 -20.72
C ASP A 211 -45.55 -8.71 -20.49
N ALA A 212 -46.08 -9.82 -19.96
CA ALA A 212 -45.39 -11.03 -19.51
C ALA A 212 -45.47 -12.17 -20.54
N ALA A 213 -44.54 -13.13 -20.46
CA ALA A 213 -44.81 -14.51 -20.91
C ALA A 213 -43.94 -15.54 -20.15
N THR A 214 -44.56 -16.70 -19.93
CA THR A 214 -44.36 -17.70 -18.88
C THR A 214 -43.95 -19.05 -19.48
N ALA A 215 -43.38 -19.98 -18.68
CA ALA A 215 -43.50 -21.46 -18.70
C ALA A 215 -42.15 -22.14 -18.31
N ALA A 216 -42.06 -23.23 -17.54
CA ALA A 216 -43.02 -24.14 -16.90
C ALA A 216 -42.31 -24.95 -15.77
N ALA A 217 -43.13 -25.57 -14.93
CA ALA A 217 -42.80 -26.35 -13.73
C ALA A 217 -43.00 -27.87 -13.92
N SER A 218 -42.51 -28.67 -12.95
CA SER A 218 -43.12 -29.93 -12.43
C SER A 218 -42.41 -30.27 -11.10
N GLU A 219 -43.01 -30.23 -9.90
CA GLU A 219 -44.00 -31.15 -9.26
C GLU A 219 -43.54 -32.62 -9.19
N ILE A 220 -43.74 -33.47 -8.17
CA ILE A 220 -44.43 -33.53 -6.86
C ILE A 220 -43.84 -34.81 -6.15
N SER A 221 -43.63 -34.90 -4.83
CA SER A 221 -44.41 -35.64 -3.80
C SER A 221 -43.39 -36.20 -2.78
N SER A 222 -43.61 -36.53 -1.51
CA SER A 222 -44.59 -36.24 -0.45
C SER A 222 -44.27 -37.21 0.72
N ARG A 223 -44.33 -36.74 1.97
CA ARG A 223 -44.72 -37.49 3.21
C ARG A 223 -43.79 -38.63 3.71
N THR A 224 -43.61 -38.96 5.00
CA THR A 224 -44.20 -38.61 6.32
C THR A 224 -43.19 -39.11 7.40
N VAL A 225 -42.80 -38.33 8.42
CA VAL A 225 -43.27 -38.23 9.84
C VAL A 225 -43.02 -39.46 10.75
N VAL A 226 -42.79 -39.14 12.03
CA VAL A 226 -42.69 -39.87 13.33
C VAL A 226 -41.37 -40.55 13.72
N ASP A 227 -40.94 -40.61 14.99
CA ASP A 227 -41.01 -39.80 16.23
C ASP A 227 -40.19 -40.59 17.29
N ALA A 228 -39.67 -39.90 18.33
CA ALA A 228 -39.31 -40.38 19.68
C ALA A 228 -38.27 -41.54 19.84
N SER A 229 -37.47 -41.68 20.91
CA SER A 229 -37.56 -41.25 22.30
C SER A 229 -36.19 -41.42 22.99
N LYS A 230 -35.92 -40.53 23.96
CA LYS A 230 -34.91 -40.58 25.05
C LYS A 230 -35.35 -41.62 26.13
N PRO A 231 -34.74 -41.75 27.34
CA PRO A 231 -33.36 -41.69 27.88
C PRO A 231 -33.13 -42.97 28.79
N PRO A 232 -32.50 -42.98 29.99
CA PRO A 232 -31.45 -42.18 30.66
C PRO A 232 -30.33 -43.02 31.35
N ALA A 233 -29.43 -42.29 32.08
CA ALA A 233 -28.78 -42.70 33.36
C ALA A 233 -27.66 -43.76 33.32
N ALA A 234 -26.64 -43.80 34.18
CA ALA A 234 -26.13 -42.94 35.26
C ALA A 234 -24.69 -43.42 35.63
N SER A 235 -23.98 -42.62 36.46
CA SER A 235 -23.08 -42.98 37.58
C SER A 235 -22.12 -44.19 37.46
N SER A 236 -20.89 -44.23 37.95
CA SER A 236 -20.14 -43.44 38.92
C SER A 236 -18.76 -44.10 39.12
N SER A 237 -17.84 -43.28 39.64
CA SER A 237 -16.85 -43.58 40.69
C SER A 237 -15.75 -44.65 40.56
N SER A 238 -14.63 -44.28 41.18
CA SER A 238 -13.56 -45.09 41.81
C SER A 238 -12.45 -45.58 40.88
N SER A 239 -11.18 -45.64 41.27
CA SER A 239 -10.41 -45.11 42.40
C SER A 239 -8.93 -45.45 42.12
N ALA A 240 -8.03 -44.67 42.71
CA ALA A 240 -6.67 -44.98 43.18
C ALA A 240 -5.72 -45.90 42.36
N ALA A 241 -4.50 -45.42 42.08
CA ALA A 241 -3.30 -45.82 42.83
C ALA A 241 -2.03 -45.12 42.29
N ALA A 242 -1.19 -44.73 43.24
CA ALA A 242 -0.01 -43.88 43.12
C ALA A 242 1.26 -44.61 42.65
N ALA A 243 2.22 -43.84 42.13
CA ALA A 243 3.66 -44.08 42.27
C ALA A 243 4.43 -42.78 41.97
N ALA A 244 5.54 -42.58 42.67
CA ALA A 244 6.04 -41.31 43.13
C ALA A 244 7.33 -40.80 42.43
N VAL A 245 7.75 -39.62 42.90
CA VAL A 245 9.13 -39.05 42.91
C VAL A 245 9.60 -38.25 41.68
N ALA A 246 9.67 -36.93 41.84
CA ALA A 246 10.95 -36.19 41.94
C ALA A 246 10.69 -34.67 41.83
N THR A 247 10.94 -33.97 42.93
CA THR A 247 10.85 -32.51 43.06
C THR A 247 12.06 -31.83 42.43
N GLY A 248 11.84 -31.05 41.37
CA GLY A 248 12.79 -30.07 40.86
C GLY A 248 12.13 -28.70 40.82
N LYS A 249 12.50 -27.80 41.75
CA LYS A 249 12.09 -26.38 41.70
C LYS A 249 12.72 -25.76 40.46
N ALA A 250 11.91 -25.49 39.43
CA ALA A 250 12.32 -24.73 38.26
C ALA A 250 12.52 -23.25 38.65
N ALA A 251 13.69 -22.71 38.36
CA ALA A 251 13.98 -21.28 38.47
C ALA A 251 12.92 -20.46 37.71
N PRO A 252 12.52 -19.27 38.22
CA PRO A 252 11.54 -18.43 37.55
C PRO A 252 12.06 -18.07 36.16
N ARG A 253 11.32 -18.48 35.13
CA ARG A 253 11.60 -18.10 33.74
C ARG A 253 11.50 -16.59 33.63
N LYS A 254 12.58 -15.92 33.21
CA LYS A 254 12.57 -14.50 32.82
C LYS A 254 11.34 -14.24 31.91
N PRO A 255 10.56 -13.16 32.14
CA PRO A 255 9.41 -12.84 31.30
C PRO A 255 9.85 -12.82 29.84
N ARG A 256 9.19 -13.59 28.97
CA ARG A 256 9.42 -13.48 27.52
C ARG A 256 9.00 -12.08 27.10
N GLN A 257 9.97 -11.21 26.86
CA GLN A 257 9.75 -9.91 26.23
C GLN A 257 8.90 -10.11 24.98
N ARG A 258 7.85 -9.29 24.83
CA ARG A 258 7.15 -9.13 23.56
C ARG A 258 8.15 -8.47 22.62
N LYS A 259 8.96 -9.25 21.88
CA LYS A 259 9.67 -8.70 20.74
C LYS A 259 8.61 -8.18 19.77
N GLY A 260 8.49 -6.85 19.70
CA GLY A 260 7.68 -6.21 18.69
C GLY A 260 8.16 -6.61 17.31
N LYS A 261 7.31 -6.40 16.32
CA LYS A 261 7.69 -6.70 14.94
C LYS A 261 8.61 -5.58 14.48
N ALA A 262 9.77 -5.92 13.92
CA ALA A 262 10.65 -4.92 13.30
C ALA A 262 9.83 -4.00 12.37
N PRO A 263 10.10 -2.67 12.40
CA PRO A 263 9.35 -1.71 11.62
C PRO A 263 9.44 -2.09 10.15
N LYS A 264 8.39 -1.79 9.39
CA LYS A 264 8.51 -1.92 7.93
C LYS A 264 9.39 -0.77 7.43
N PRO A 265 10.41 -1.04 6.59
CA PRO A 265 11.19 0.01 5.94
C PRO A 265 10.29 1.02 5.21
N GLY A 266 10.50 2.31 5.45
CA GLY A 266 9.70 3.42 4.93
C GLY A 266 8.30 3.55 5.56
N GLY A 267 8.03 2.85 6.65
CA GLY A 267 6.75 2.83 7.35
C GLY A 267 6.57 3.96 8.37
N VAL A 268 5.33 4.13 8.84
CA VAL A 268 4.95 5.15 9.84
C VAL A 268 5.71 4.97 11.16
N GLU A 269 5.91 3.72 11.58
CA GLU A 269 6.62 3.38 12.82
C GLU A 269 8.09 3.83 12.77
N GLU A 270 8.74 3.69 11.61
CA GLU A 270 10.13 4.10 11.42
C GLU A 270 10.26 5.62 11.33
N ALA A 271 9.32 6.29 10.64
CA ALA A 271 9.25 7.75 10.61
C ALA A 271 9.11 8.34 12.03
N GLY A 272 8.22 7.76 12.85
CA GLY A 272 8.06 8.18 14.24
C GLY A 272 9.29 7.99 15.11
N ALA A 273 10.19 7.05 14.77
CA ALA A 273 11.46 6.89 15.47
C ALA A 273 12.42 8.06 15.21
N PHE A 274 12.43 8.60 13.98
CA PHE A 274 13.21 9.80 13.66
C PHE A 274 12.64 11.02 14.37
N ASP A 275 11.32 11.21 14.40
CA ASP A 275 10.67 12.29 15.15
C ASP A 275 11.07 12.26 16.65
N VAL A 276 11.18 11.06 17.22
CA VAL A 276 11.60 10.84 18.61
C VAL A 276 13.05 11.22 18.84
N ILE A 277 13.94 10.85 17.92
CA ILE A 277 15.36 11.24 17.99
C ILE A 277 15.51 12.75 17.86
N GLU A 278 14.74 13.39 16.96
CA GLU A 278 14.76 14.82 16.71
C GLU A 278 14.34 15.63 17.96
N LEU A 279 13.24 15.23 18.63
CA LEU A 279 12.70 15.99 19.76
C LEU A 279 13.22 15.57 21.14
N LEU A 280 13.52 14.27 21.37
CA LEU A 280 14.12 13.82 22.64
C LEU A 280 15.64 13.94 22.65
N GLY A 281 16.28 13.96 21.49
CA GLY A 281 17.73 13.94 21.33
C GLY A 281 18.30 12.53 21.23
N ALA A 282 19.28 12.35 20.33
CA ALA A 282 19.90 11.05 20.06
C ALA A 282 20.56 10.43 21.30
N GLU A 283 21.24 11.23 22.13
CA GLU A 283 21.89 10.75 23.35
C GLU A 283 20.88 10.26 24.38
N ARG A 284 19.74 10.96 24.51
CA ARG A 284 18.66 10.52 25.40
C ARG A 284 18.04 9.22 24.92
N VAL A 285 17.79 9.07 23.62
CA VAL A 285 17.26 7.82 23.07
C VAL A 285 18.23 6.65 23.28
N LYS A 286 19.54 6.85 23.07
CA LYS A 286 20.57 5.84 23.37
C LYS A 286 20.60 5.46 24.85
N GLU A 287 20.45 6.44 25.74
CA GLU A 287 20.36 6.20 27.17
C GLU A 287 19.13 5.34 27.52
N LEU A 288 17.95 5.68 27.00
CA LEU A 288 16.72 4.90 27.21
C LEU A 288 16.84 3.46 26.67
N GLN A 289 17.52 3.27 25.54
CA GLN A 289 17.83 1.96 24.98
C GLN A 289 18.79 1.17 25.87
N ARG A 290 19.86 1.80 26.35
CA ARG A 290 20.81 1.19 27.28
C ARG A 290 20.13 0.73 28.56
N LEU A 291 19.31 1.58 29.19
CA LEU A 291 18.54 1.24 30.39
C LEU A 291 17.55 0.09 30.13
N GLN A 292 16.95 0.02 28.93
CA GLN A 292 16.09 -1.09 28.54
C GLN A 292 16.85 -2.41 28.40
N GLU A 293 18.07 -2.40 27.89
CA GLU A 293 18.90 -3.59 27.67
C GLU A 293 19.58 -4.07 28.95
N GLU A 294 20.19 -3.16 29.72
CA GLU A 294 20.99 -3.47 30.91
C GLU A 294 20.11 -3.73 32.14
N GLU A 295 19.12 -2.86 32.39
CA GLU A 295 18.25 -2.95 33.58
C GLU A 295 16.94 -3.70 33.29
N GLY A 296 16.68 -4.04 32.03
CA GLY A 296 15.47 -4.76 31.63
C GLY A 296 14.19 -3.93 31.77
N ARG A 297 14.30 -2.59 31.76
CA ARG A 297 13.16 -1.67 31.85
C ARG A 297 12.18 -1.88 30.70
N ASP A 298 10.89 -1.77 31.01
CA ASP A 298 9.81 -1.92 30.04
C ASP A 298 9.06 -0.59 29.96
N TRP A 299 9.57 0.31 29.12
CA TRP A 299 9.04 1.67 28.93
C TRP A 299 7.56 1.71 28.52
N THR A 300 7.03 0.62 27.97
CA THR A 300 5.59 0.51 27.70
C THR A 300 4.81 0.35 28.99
N LYS A 301 5.22 -0.59 29.84
CA LYS A 301 4.54 -0.83 31.12
C LYS A 301 4.68 0.34 32.07
N GLU A 302 5.84 0.97 32.09
CA GLU A 302 6.05 2.17 32.89
C GLU A 302 5.14 3.30 32.42
N ALA A 303 4.99 3.50 31.11
CA ALA A 303 4.03 4.46 30.57
C ALA A 303 2.57 4.08 30.88
N GLU A 304 2.20 2.80 30.78
CA GLU A 304 0.86 2.32 31.15
C GLU A 304 0.57 2.51 32.65
N LEU A 305 1.59 2.41 33.51
CA LEU A 305 1.47 2.65 34.95
C LEU A 305 1.34 4.15 35.26
N GLU A 306 2.15 4.97 34.59
CA GLU A 306 2.19 6.41 34.80
C GLU A 306 0.98 7.13 34.21
N TRP A 307 0.57 6.77 32.98
CA TRP A 307 -0.45 7.50 32.22
C TRP A 307 -1.68 6.66 31.85
N GLY A 308 -1.75 5.38 32.25
CA GLY A 308 -2.90 4.52 31.93
C GLY A 308 -2.94 4.07 30.47
N LYS A 309 -4.06 3.50 30.02
CA LYS A 309 -4.29 3.13 28.61
C LYS A 309 -5.75 2.94 28.28
N GLY A 310 -6.07 3.04 26.99
CA GLY A 310 -7.45 2.91 26.52
C GLY A 310 -8.37 3.89 27.27
N PRO A 311 -9.54 3.46 27.75
CA PRO A 311 -10.44 4.31 28.54
C PRO A 311 -9.91 4.69 29.93
N GLU A 312 -8.95 3.94 30.48
CA GLU A 312 -8.31 4.22 31.78
C GLU A 312 -7.10 5.15 31.61
N GLY A 313 -6.91 5.72 30.43
CA GLY A 313 -5.91 6.74 30.14
C GLY A 313 -6.09 7.99 31.00
N LYS A 314 -4.98 8.64 31.35
CA LYS A 314 -4.99 9.93 32.03
C LYS A 314 -5.17 11.07 31.03
N ASP A 315 -5.88 12.10 31.49
CA ASP A 315 -5.93 13.39 30.82
C ASP A 315 -4.73 14.21 31.28
N VAL A 316 -3.93 14.70 30.33
CA VAL A 316 -2.71 15.46 30.61
C VAL A 316 -2.66 16.74 29.78
N GLU A 317 -2.04 17.77 30.34
CA GLU A 317 -1.78 19.03 29.65
C GLU A 317 -0.37 19.02 29.11
N VAL A 318 -0.22 19.31 27.83
CA VAL A 318 1.07 19.25 27.13
C VAL A 318 1.20 20.43 26.17
N ARG A 319 2.44 20.92 26.03
CA ARG A 319 2.78 21.90 25.00
C ARG A 319 3.28 21.18 23.77
N VAL A 320 2.68 21.47 22.62
CA VAL A 320 3.05 20.86 21.33
C VAL A 320 4.37 21.47 20.86
N ALA A 321 5.40 20.64 20.73
CA ALA A 321 6.75 21.03 20.34
C ALA A 321 6.96 21.05 18.82
N GLY A 322 6.27 20.17 18.08
CA GLY A 322 6.45 20.04 16.64
C GLY A 322 5.32 19.26 15.99
N SER A 323 5.53 18.77 14.76
CA SER A 323 4.56 17.95 14.04
C SER A 323 5.24 16.85 13.24
N ASN A 324 4.57 15.71 13.08
CA ASN A 324 5.09 14.60 12.28
C ASN A 324 4.67 14.66 10.80
N ASP A 325 5.14 13.70 10.00
CA ASP A 325 4.83 13.56 8.56
C ASP A 325 3.32 13.44 8.24
N HIS A 326 2.49 13.13 9.24
CA HIS A 326 1.04 12.93 9.08
C HIS A 326 0.23 14.17 9.47
N GLY A 327 0.92 15.24 9.89
CA GLY A 327 0.28 16.45 10.39
C GLY A 327 -0.26 16.36 11.81
N ASP A 328 0.13 15.34 12.58
CA ASP A 328 -0.21 15.28 14.00
C ASP A 328 0.83 16.09 14.79
N GLY A 329 0.37 16.83 15.79
CA GLY A 329 1.24 17.52 16.73
C GLY A 329 2.03 16.52 17.59
N LEU A 330 3.25 16.88 17.93
CA LEU A 330 4.14 16.11 18.79
C LEU A 330 4.42 16.89 20.06
N ALA A 331 4.20 16.26 21.21
CA ALA A 331 4.58 16.82 22.50
C ALA A 331 5.48 15.85 23.28
N ILE A 332 6.30 16.39 24.17
CA ILE A 332 7.21 15.62 25.02
C ILE A 332 6.45 15.19 26.28
N LEU A 333 6.61 13.92 26.67
CA LEU A 333 6.10 13.36 27.91
C LEU A 333 7.24 13.08 28.88
N THR A 334 7.10 13.67 30.07
CA THR A 334 8.01 13.51 31.20
C THR A 334 7.25 12.88 32.36
N PRO A 335 7.76 11.78 32.97
CA PRO A 335 7.12 11.17 34.14
C PRO A 335 7.02 12.13 35.33
N SER A 336 5.99 11.97 36.15
CA SER A 336 5.80 12.81 37.34
C SER A 336 7.00 12.70 38.29
N GLY A 337 7.54 13.84 38.72
CA GLY A 337 8.71 13.88 39.62
C GLY A 337 10.06 13.60 38.95
N SER A 338 10.11 13.49 37.62
CA SER A 338 11.33 13.41 36.83
C SER A 338 11.53 14.70 36.03
N ASP A 339 12.78 15.11 35.81
CA ASP A 339 13.15 16.17 34.87
C ASP A 339 13.47 15.60 33.48
N GLN A 340 13.76 14.30 33.39
CA GLN A 340 14.14 13.68 32.14
C GLN A 340 12.93 13.13 31.36
N PRO A 341 12.73 13.56 30.10
CA PRO A 341 11.66 13.04 29.27
C PRO A 341 11.93 11.59 28.89
N THR A 342 10.86 10.83 28.67
CA THR A 342 10.97 9.41 28.29
C THR A 342 10.34 9.12 26.95
N ARG A 343 9.37 9.93 26.51
CA ARG A 343 8.52 9.61 25.37
C ARG A 343 8.02 10.86 24.65
N LEU A 344 7.59 10.68 23.41
CA LEU A 344 6.72 11.63 22.73
C LEU A 344 5.26 11.16 22.77
N VAL A 345 4.34 12.09 22.50
CA VAL A 345 2.95 11.80 22.19
C VAL A 345 2.56 12.43 20.86
N SER A 346 1.94 11.64 19.99
CA SER A 346 1.29 12.08 18.75
C SER A 346 -0.15 12.48 19.03
N ILE A 347 -0.50 13.71 18.66
CA ILE A 347 -1.77 14.37 18.98
C ILE A 347 -2.42 14.86 17.68
N PRO A 348 -3.45 14.16 17.18
CA PRO A 348 -4.22 14.61 16.03
C PRO A 348 -4.76 16.03 16.17
N PHE A 349 -4.61 16.83 15.09
CA PHE A 349 -5.19 18.18 14.95
C PHE A 349 -4.63 19.27 15.88
N ALA A 350 -3.65 18.94 16.72
CA ALA A 350 -2.91 19.91 17.52
C ALA A 350 -1.78 20.53 16.68
N LEU A 351 -1.55 21.83 16.85
CA LEU A 351 -0.53 22.57 16.10
C LEU A 351 0.68 22.90 16.99
N PRO A 352 1.90 23.01 16.43
CA PRO A 352 3.07 23.44 17.18
C PRO A 352 2.86 24.76 17.93
N GLY A 353 3.36 24.83 19.17
CA GLY A 353 3.25 25.99 20.07
C GLY A 353 2.04 25.97 21.02
N GLU A 354 1.02 25.16 20.71
CA GLU A 354 -0.23 25.12 21.48
C GLU A 354 -0.09 24.43 22.83
N LEU A 355 -0.81 24.94 23.84
CA LEU A 355 -1.06 24.21 25.07
C LEU A 355 -2.40 23.48 24.91
N VAL A 356 -2.36 22.15 25.03
CA VAL A 356 -3.53 21.29 24.79
C VAL A 356 -3.75 20.32 25.92
N ARG A 357 -5.02 20.01 26.21
CA ARG A 357 -5.39 18.88 27.07
C ARG A 357 -5.71 17.68 26.19
N ILE A 358 -5.07 16.56 26.49
CA ILE A 358 -5.16 15.32 25.70
C ILE A 358 -5.50 14.12 26.58
N HIS A 359 -6.13 13.11 25.98
CA HIS A 359 -6.39 11.82 26.62
C HIS A 359 -5.45 10.73 26.06
N LEU A 360 -4.53 10.23 26.88
CA LEU A 360 -3.57 9.21 26.47
C LEU A 360 -4.21 7.81 26.42
N HIS A 361 -4.30 7.21 25.24
CA HIS A 361 -5.01 5.94 25.08
C HIS A 361 -4.12 4.78 24.61
N ARG A 362 -2.91 5.05 24.12
CA ARG A 362 -2.02 4.01 23.58
C ARG A 362 -0.55 4.37 23.70
N HIS A 363 0.27 3.35 23.96
CA HIS A 363 1.73 3.45 24.05
C HIS A 363 2.38 2.40 23.15
N GLU A 364 3.26 2.82 22.23
CA GLU A 364 4.01 1.92 21.37
C GLU A 364 5.26 1.37 22.07
N PRO A 365 5.59 0.09 21.90
CA PRO A 365 6.66 -0.54 22.69
C PRO A 365 8.09 -0.25 22.24
N ASP A 366 8.31 0.00 20.95
CA ASP A 366 9.66 -0.02 20.36
C ASP A 366 10.17 1.37 19.93
N TYR A 367 9.36 2.42 20.05
CA TYR A 367 9.68 3.75 19.47
C TYR A 367 9.46 4.91 20.43
N TYR A 368 9.28 4.67 21.73
CA TYR A 368 9.05 5.72 22.74
C TYR A 368 7.91 6.70 22.38
N MET A 369 6.96 6.28 21.54
CA MET A 369 5.86 7.10 21.03
C MET A 369 4.54 6.68 21.68
N SER A 370 3.78 7.65 22.16
CA SER A 370 2.43 7.49 22.70
C SER A 370 1.42 8.13 21.75
N HIS A 371 0.14 7.81 21.90
CA HIS A 371 -0.95 8.42 21.14
C HIS A 371 -2.00 8.97 22.09
N GLY A 372 -2.38 10.23 21.85
CA GLY A 372 -3.42 10.93 22.61
C GLY A 372 -4.52 11.45 21.70
N ASP A 373 -5.76 11.44 22.20
CA ASP A 373 -6.87 12.15 21.56
C ASP A 373 -6.88 13.60 22.07
N LEU A 374 -7.05 14.58 21.17
CA LEU A 374 -7.18 15.99 21.53
C LEU A 374 -8.55 16.24 22.19
N LEU A 375 -8.56 16.63 23.46
CA LEU A 375 -9.78 16.98 24.18
C LEU A 375 -10.12 18.46 23.97
N GLU A 376 -9.16 19.33 24.33
CA GLU A 376 -9.34 20.77 24.40
C GLU A 376 -8.03 21.50 24.06
N ILE A 377 -8.15 22.67 23.44
CA ILE A 377 -7.04 23.59 23.18
C ILE A 377 -7.14 24.71 24.21
N LEU A 378 -6.17 24.76 25.13
CA LEU A 378 -6.15 25.72 26.24
C LEU A 378 -5.53 27.05 25.79
N GLU A 379 -4.41 26.98 25.06
CA GLU A 379 -3.75 28.13 24.44
C GLU A 379 -3.64 27.90 22.93
N PRO A 380 -4.56 28.45 22.11
CA PRO A 380 -4.50 28.32 20.66
C PRO A 380 -3.36 29.14 20.07
N SER A 381 -2.69 28.57 19.07
CA SER A 381 -1.63 29.24 18.31
C SER A 381 -2.20 30.35 17.42
N GLU A 382 -1.39 31.35 17.06
CA GLU A 382 -1.78 32.39 16.09
C GLU A 382 -2.18 31.77 14.74
N ARG A 383 -1.54 30.65 14.37
CA ARG A 383 -1.88 29.86 13.18
C ARG A 383 -3.35 29.43 13.17
N ARG A 384 -3.90 29.09 14.34
CA ARG A 384 -5.29 28.66 14.51
C ARG A 384 -6.28 29.82 14.51
N LYS A 385 -5.88 30.99 15.01
CA LYS A 385 -6.75 32.17 15.18
C LYS A 385 -6.98 32.99 13.91
N ALA A 386 -6.31 32.64 12.82
CA ALA A 386 -6.37 33.43 11.59
C ALA A 386 -7.78 33.61 11.01
N GLU A 387 -7.91 34.59 10.12
CA GLU A 387 -9.19 34.99 9.55
C GLU A 387 -9.86 33.88 8.70
N VAL A 388 -11.20 33.90 8.72
CA VAL A 388 -12.03 32.98 7.95
C VAL A 388 -11.97 33.39 6.48
N GLN A 389 -11.63 32.44 5.60
CA GLN A 389 -11.87 32.58 4.17
C GLN A 389 -13.00 31.61 3.80
N GLU A 390 -14.21 32.11 3.57
CA GLU A 390 -15.33 31.28 3.14
C GLU A 390 -15.12 30.73 1.72
N LEU A 391 -15.68 29.54 1.46
CA LEU A 391 -15.65 28.96 0.12
C LEU A 391 -16.56 29.76 -0.83
N PRO A 392 -16.05 30.26 -1.97
CA PRO A 392 -16.84 31.03 -2.92
C PRO A 392 -18.07 30.23 -3.39
N GLY A 393 -19.25 30.86 -3.34
CA GLY A 393 -20.50 30.28 -3.86
C GLY A 393 -21.09 29.12 -3.05
N ARG A 394 -20.50 28.74 -1.91
CA ARG A 394 -21.06 27.69 -1.04
C ARG A 394 -22.13 28.26 -0.12
N VAL A 395 -23.38 27.83 -0.32
CA VAL A 395 -24.50 28.18 0.57
C VAL A 395 -24.66 27.08 1.62
N LEU A 396 -24.69 27.45 2.89
CA LEU A 396 -24.88 26.53 4.01
C LEU A 396 -26.32 26.63 4.52
N ASP A 397 -26.96 25.48 4.74
CA ASP A 397 -28.17 25.44 5.54
C ASP A 397 -27.86 25.75 7.01
N GLU A 398 -28.88 26.14 7.77
CA GLU A 398 -28.73 26.57 9.17
C GLU A 398 -28.09 25.50 10.07
N LYS A 399 -28.42 24.21 9.86
CA LYS A 399 -27.87 23.09 10.63
C LYS A 399 -26.39 22.91 10.31
N THR A 400 -26.01 22.94 9.04
CA THR A 400 -24.61 22.85 8.62
C THR A 400 -23.79 24.05 9.10
N ALA A 401 -24.34 25.26 9.00
CA ALA A 401 -23.69 26.49 9.49
C ALA A 401 -23.42 26.42 11.00
N LYS A 402 -24.41 25.98 11.78
CA LYS A 402 -24.27 25.79 13.23
C LYS A 402 -23.18 24.76 13.56
N LYS A 403 -23.21 23.59 12.93
CA LYS A 403 -22.22 22.54 13.17
C LYS A 403 -20.81 22.98 12.75
N LEU A 404 -20.68 23.70 11.64
CA LEU A 404 -19.42 24.27 11.20
C LEU A 404 -18.88 25.31 12.19
N ALA A 405 -19.75 26.14 12.77
CA ALA A 405 -19.35 27.11 13.81
C ALA A 405 -18.80 26.42 15.06
N GLU A 406 -19.43 25.33 15.52
CA GLU A 406 -18.92 24.50 16.63
C GLU A 406 -17.54 23.89 16.29
N VAL A 407 -17.38 23.38 15.07
CA VAL A 407 -16.11 22.83 14.59
C VAL A 407 -15.03 23.92 14.49
N ARG A 408 -15.37 25.12 14.01
CA ARG A 408 -14.42 26.25 13.91
C ARG A 408 -14.00 26.76 15.29
N ALA A 409 -14.93 26.83 16.23
CA ALA A 409 -14.64 27.21 17.62
C ALA A 409 -13.61 26.26 18.25
N LYS A 410 -13.67 24.96 17.92
CA LYS A 410 -12.70 23.98 18.41
C LYS A 410 -11.41 23.91 17.60
N TYR A 411 -11.51 23.82 16.28
CA TYR A 411 -10.38 23.45 15.42
C TYR A 411 -9.81 24.62 14.61
N GLY A 412 -10.39 25.81 14.67
CA GLY A 412 -9.90 27.01 14.00
C GLY A 412 -10.79 27.50 12.87
N ASN A 413 -10.73 28.80 12.63
CA ASN A 413 -11.62 29.56 11.77
C ASN A 413 -11.55 29.19 10.29
N ARG A 414 -10.39 28.72 9.80
CA ARG A 414 -10.20 28.32 8.39
C ARG A 414 -10.89 27.02 8.00
N VAL A 415 -11.36 26.24 8.98
CA VAL A 415 -12.01 24.96 8.72
C VAL A 415 -13.30 25.18 7.92
N GLN A 416 -13.47 24.40 6.85
CA GLN A 416 -14.63 24.47 5.95
C GLN A 416 -15.57 23.28 6.10
N CYS A 417 -15.08 22.17 6.66
CA CYS A 417 -15.83 20.93 6.76
C CYS A 417 -16.44 20.75 8.16
N GLN A 418 -17.77 20.59 8.23
CA GLN A 418 -18.50 20.31 9.47
C GLN A 418 -18.19 18.94 10.10
N TYR A 419 -17.40 18.09 9.42
CA TYR A 419 -16.95 16.78 9.91
C TYR A 419 -15.46 16.75 10.25
N PHE A 420 -14.77 17.90 10.16
CA PHE A 420 -13.36 18.00 10.52
C PHE A 420 -13.16 17.64 12.01
N GLY A 421 -12.05 16.99 12.34
CA GLY A 421 -11.80 16.45 13.68
C GLY A 421 -12.36 15.04 13.91
N GLU A 422 -13.45 14.67 13.23
CA GLU A 422 -14.01 13.32 13.27
C GLU A 422 -13.57 12.48 12.06
N CYS A 423 -13.82 12.99 10.86
CA CYS A 423 -13.46 12.33 9.61
C CYS A 423 -11.94 12.25 9.46
N SER A 424 -11.43 11.09 9.04
CA SER A 424 -10.00 10.87 8.80
C SER A 424 -9.47 11.48 7.49
N GLY A 425 -10.32 12.11 6.68
CA GLY A 425 -9.96 12.58 5.33
C GLY A 425 -8.99 13.76 5.29
N CYS A 426 -9.25 14.82 6.05
CA CYS A 426 -8.47 16.07 6.03
C CYS A 426 -7.72 16.27 7.35
N GLN A 427 -6.54 16.90 7.29
CA GLN A 427 -5.71 17.20 8.47
C GLN A 427 -5.32 18.67 8.56
N TYR A 428 -5.26 19.37 7.43
CA TYR A 428 -4.65 20.70 7.34
C TYR A 428 -5.63 21.87 7.18
N GLN A 429 -6.94 21.65 7.20
CA GLN A 429 -7.92 22.74 7.05
C GLN A 429 -7.73 23.94 8.01
N PRO A 430 -7.22 23.78 9.25
CA PRO A 430 -6.92 24.93 10.12
C PRO A 430 -5.74 25.81 9.66
N LEU A 431 -4.88 25.31 8.77
CA LEU A 431 -3.63 25.96 8.35
C LEU A 431 -3.81 26.82 7.11
N ALA A 432 -3.00 27.88 7.00
CA ALA A 432 -2.90 28.64 5.76
C ALA A 432 -2.36 27.76 4.63
N TYR A 433 -2.76 27.99 3.38
CA TYR A 433 -2.38 27.10 2.30
C TYR A 433 -0.86 27.06 2.07
N GLU A 434 -0.21 28.21 2.19
CA GLU A 434 1.25 28.36 2.08
C GLU A 434 1.98 27.54 3.15
N GLU A 435 1.42 27.48 4.36
CA GLU A 435 1.95 26.62 5.42
C GLU A 435 1.78 25.14 5.09
N GLN A 436 0.67 24.74 4.45
CA GLN A 436 0.50 23.36 3.98
C GLN A 436 1.56 22.98 2.96
N LEU A 437 1.88 23.89 2.03
CA LEU A 437 2.91 23.70 1.02
C LEU A 437 4.30 23.55 1.66
N GLU A 438 4.63 24.38 2.65
CA GLU A 438 5.91 24.30 3.36
C GLU A 438 6.00 23.02 4.19
N MET A 439 4.93 22.61 4.88
CA MET A 439 4.90 21.33 5.60
C MET A 439 5.13 20.14 4.65
N LYS A 440 4.58 20.17 3.42
CA LYS A 440 4.82 19.12 2.42
C LYS A 440 6.25 19.14 1.88
N ARG A 441 6.84 20.33 1.75
CA ARG A 441 8.26 20.49 1.40
C ARG A 441 9.14 19.85 2.48
N ASP A 442 8.82 20.11 3.74
CA ASP A 442 9.49 19.52 4.90
C ASP A 442 9.36 18.01 4.97
N VAL A 443 8.22 17.44 4.59
CA VAL A 443 8.03 15.98 4.48
C VAL A 443 9.02 15.37 3.48
N VAL A 444 9.23 16.00 2.32
CA VAL A 444 10.23 15.54 1.34
C VAL A 444 11.65 15.71 1.89
N ARG A 445 11.96 16.88 2.48
CA ARG A 445 13.28 17.16 3.09
C ARG A 445 13.66 16.12 4.14
N ARG A 446 12.75 15.83 5.08
CA ARG A 446 12.98 14.81 6.12
C ARG A 446 13.04 13.41 5.54
N ALA A 447 12.26 13.11 4.50
CA ALA A 447 12.33 11.81 3.84
C ALA A 447 13.72 11.55 3.23
N PHE A 448 14.28 12.53 2.51
CA PHE A 448 15.62 12.40 1.95
C PHE A 448 16.70 12.36 3.03
N ALA A 449 16.62 13.21 4.06
CA ALA A 449 17.58 13.21 5.17
C ALA A 449 17.61 11.87 5.93
N ASN A 450 16.45 11.27 6.18
CA ASN A 450 16.34 10.11 7.08
C ASN A 450 16.38 8.76 6.35
N PHE A 451 15.95 8.69 5.09
CA PHE A 451 15.75 7.41 4.39
C PHE A 451 16.64 7.20 3.16
N SER A 452 17.32 8.24 2.64
CA SER A 452 18.18 8.05 1.47
C SER A 452 19.48 7.31 1.79
N GLY A 453 20.02 7.49 3.01
CA GLY A 453 21.35 6.99 3.35
C GLY A 453 22.49 7.65 2.56
N LEU A 454 22.22 8.81 1.94
CA LEU A 454 23.20 9.62 1.23
C LEU A 454 23.82 10.66 2.16
N GLU A 455 25.05 11.06 1.85
CA GLU A 455 25.65 12.25 2.46
C GLU A 455 24.81 13.50 2.12
N PRO A 456 24.62 14.43 3.08
CA PRO A 456 23.81 15.63 2.86
C PRO A 456 24.25 16.47 1.66
N SER A 457 25.54 16.46 1.31
CA SER A 457 26.10 17.18 0.17
C SER A 457 25.65 16.63 -1.20
N LEU A 458 25.15 15.39 -1.25
CA LEU A 458 24.63 14.77 -2.47
C LEU A 458 23.12 15.02 -2.67
N ILE A 459 22.46 15.61 -1.68
CA ILE A 459 21.03 15.90 -1.71
C ILE A 459 20.90 17.41 -2.03
N PRO A 460 20.28 17.78 -3.16
CA PRO A 460 20.07 19.19 -3.47
C PRO A 460 19.06 19.81 -2.49
N GLU A 461 19.01 21.13 -2.44
CA GLU A 461 17.94 21.81 -1.73
C GLU A 461 16.58 21.37 -2.30
N ILE A 462 15.68 20.93 -1.42
CA ILE A 462 14.33 20.55 -1.82
C ILE A 462 13.60 21.80 -2.29
N GLY A 463 13.12 21.81 -3.53
CA GLY A 463 12.42 22.95 -4.12
C GLY A 463 11.05 23.21 -3.47
N PRO A 464 10.44 24.37 -3.75
CA PRO A 464 9.09 24.67 -3.27
C PRO A 464 8.07 23.65 -3.77
N THR A 465 7.08 23.33 -2.94
CA THR A 465 5.98 22.42 -3.30
C THR A 465 5.15 23.01 -4.44
N LEU A 466 4.86 22.21 -5.47
CA LEU A 466 3.94 22.60 -6.53
C LEU A 466 2.52 22.70 -5.95
N ALA A 467 1.97 23.91 -6.00
CA ALA A 467 0.63 24.22 -5.51
C ALA A 467 -0.45 23.59 -6.39
N SER A 468 -1.54 23.16 -5.76
CA SER A 468 -2.77 22.77 -6.45
C SER A 468 -3.54 24.03 -6.84
N PRO A 469 -3.95 24.19 -8.12
CA PRO A 469 -4.81 25.30 -8.51
C PRO A 469 -6.15 25.33 -7.76
N LEU A 470 -6.69 24.15 -7.42
CA LEU A 470 -7.87 24.02 -6.57
C LEU A 470 -7.51 23.39 -5.22
N GLN A 471 -7.85 24.09 -4.13
CA GLN A 471 -7.64 23.61 -2.76
C GLN A 471 -8.83 22.83 -2.19
N TYR A 472 -10.00 23.08 -2.76
CA TYR A 472 -11.30 22.47 -2.45
C TYR A 472 -11.99 22.10 -3.76
N ALA A 473 -13.03 21.26 -3.68
CA ALA A 473 -13.77 20.79 -4.85
C ALA A 473 -12.92 20.18 -6.00
N TYR A 474 -11.71 19.72 -5.71
CA TYR A 474 -10.77 19.19 -6.71
C TYR A 474 -10.91 17.69 -6.92
N ARG A 475 -11.51 16.97 -5.95
CA ARG A 475 -11.44 15.51 -5.87
C ARG A 475 -12.49 14.85 -6.75
N THR A 476 -12.05 14.23 -7.84
CA THR A 476 -12.91 13.60 -8.87
C THR A 476 -13.36 12.17 -8.55
N LYS A 477 -12.97 11.61 -7.40
CA LYS A 477 -13.40 10.28 -6.95
C LYS A 477 -13.57 10.21 -5.44
N LEU A 478 -14.77 9.82 -5.01
CA LEU A 478 -15.08 9.46 -3.63
C LEU A 478 -15.56 8.02 -3.51
N THR A 479 -15.23 7.39 -2.39
CA THR A 479 -15.65 6.02 -2.09
C THR A 479 -16.17 5.86 -0.65
N PRO A 480 -17.31 6.44 -0.29
CA PRO A 480 -17.85 6.34 1.06
C PRO A 480 -18.29 4.89 1.37
N HIS A 481 -18.11 4.49 2.62
CA HIS A 481 -18.40 3.16 3.14
C HIS A 481 -19.68 3.16 3.96
N PHE A 482 -20.34 2.01 4.04
CA PHE A 482 -21.44 1.78 4.98
C PHE A 482 -21.38 0.37 5.56
N GLN A 483 -22.05 0.17 6.69
CA GLN A 483 -22.17 -1.14 7.34
C GLN A 483 -23.62 -1.59 7.38
N THR A 484 -23.83 -2.90 7.21
CA THR A 484 -25.14 -3.52 7.39
C THR A 484 -25.45 -3.72 8.88
N PRO A 485 -26.72 -3.68 9.28
CA PRO A 485 -27.13 -3.95 10.66
C PRO A 485 -26.53 -5.26 11.20
N PRO A 486 -26.09 -5.31 12.47
CA PRO A 486 -25.61 -6.54 13.08
C PRO A 486 -26.72 -7.60 13.09
N THR A 487 -26.55 -8.68 12.34
CA THR A 487 -27.47 -9.82 12.39
C THR A 487 -27.51 -10.40 13.81
N GLY A 488 -28.69 -10.77 14.31
CA GLY A 488 -28.93 -11.18 15.71
C GLY A 488 -28.00 -12.27 16.27
N ASN A 489 -27.37 -13.07 15.41
CA ASN A 489 -26.36 -14.07 15.80
C ASN A 489 -25.05 -13.48 16.36
N GLY A 490 -24.74 -12.21 16.08
CA GLY A 490 -23.59 -11.51 16.67
C GLY A 490 -23.77 -11.20 18.17
N ARG A 491 -25.00 -10.88 18.59
CA ARG A 491 -25.36 -10.62 20.00
C ARG A 491 -25.22 -11.89 20.85
N ASN A 492 -25.67 -13.04 20.35
CA ASN A 492 -25.52 -14.32 21.05
C ASN A 492 -24.05 -14.73 21.25
N ASN A 493 -23.17 -14.44 20.29
CA ASN A 493 -21.73 -14.71 20.44
C ASN A 493 -21.04 -13.80 21.45
N LYS A 494 -21.51 -12.56 21.63
CA LYS A 494 -20.99 -11.63 22.66
C LYS A 494 -21.47 -12.04 24.06
N LYS A 495 -22.74 -12.47 24.20
CA LYS A 495 -23.31 -13.03 25.44
C LYS A 495 -22.59 -14.33 25.85
N LYS A 496 -22.30 -15.22 24.90
CA LYS A 496 -21.55 -16.47 25.14
C LYS A 496 -20.07 -16.26 25.48
N LYS A 497 -19.50 -15.08 25.18
CA LYS A 497 -18.12 -14.72 25.53
C LYS A 497 -18.01 -14.02 26.89
N LYS A 498 -19.08 -13.37 27.37
CA LYS A 498 -19.21 -12.85 28.75
C LYS A 498 -19.65 -13.91 29.76
N GLY A 499 -20.35 -14.97 29.34
CA GLY A 499 -20.80 -16.07 30.22
C GLY A 499 -19.72 -17.08 30.62
N LYS A 500 -18.49 -16.64 30.94
CA LYS A 500 -17.45 -17.50 31.52
C LYS A 500 -16.73 -16.92 32.75
N GLN A 501 -17.19 -15.79 33.26
CA GLN A 501 -16.80 -15.26 34.58
C GLN A 501 -18.02 -14.61 35.22
N ALA A 502 -18.82 -15.43 35.89
CA ALA A 502 -19.81 -15.04 36.90
C ALA A 502 -20.48 -16.35 37.37
N GLU A 503 -19.77 -17.12 38.19
CA GLU A 503 -20.44 -17.85 39.27
C GLU A 503 -20.21 -16.96 40.50
N ASP A 504 -21.27 -16.76 41.28
CA ASP A 504 -21.44 -15.83 42.41
C ASP A 504 -22.00 -14.44 42.06
N ALA A 505 -23.31 -14.38 41.86
CA ALA A 505 -24.16 -13.33 42.42
C ALA A 505 -25.63 -13.80 42.41
N THR A 506 -26.29 -13.55 43.53
CA THR A 506 -27.68 -13.85 43.87
C THR A 506 -28.70 -13.24 42.92
N ALA A 507 -29.91 -13.80 42.98
CA ALA A 507 -31.09 -13.43 42.19
C ALA A 507 -31.28 -11.91 42.04
N ALA A 508 -31.32 -11.45 40.79
CA ALA A 508 -31.78 -10.12 40.42
C ALA A 508 -32.90 -10.22 39.39
N ALA A 509 -33.92 -9.38 39.60
CA ALA A 509 -35.22 -9.27 38.95
C ALA A 509 -35.20 -9.25 37.40
N PRO A 510 -36.34 -9.59 36.74
CA PRO A 510 -36.46 -9.47 35.29
C PRO A 510 -36.29 -8.01 34.86
N MET A 511 -35.22 -7.75 34.11
CA MET A 511 -34.91 -6.46 33.50
C MET A 511 -35.86 -6.23 32.33
N GLU A 512 -36.62 -5.14 32.40
CA GLU A 512 -37.58 -4.70 31.38
C GLU A 512 -36.93 -4.56 29.99
N ASP A 513 -37.70 -4.87 28.96
CA ASP A 513 -37.30 -4.80 27.55
C ASP A 513 -36.85 -3.37 27.18
N GLU A 514 -35.53 -3.13 27.12
CA GLU A 514 -35.01 -1.90 26.54
C GLU A 514 -35.48 -1.79 25.07
N PRO A 515 -35.99 -0.62 24.65
CA PRO A 515 -36.46 -0.41 23.29
C PRO A 515 -35.32 -0.71 22.31
N LYS A 516 -35.60 -1.54 21.29
CA LYS A 516 -34.65 -1.86 20.22
C LYS A 516 -34.27 -0.55 19.52
N LYS A 517 -33.16 0.06 19.92
CA LYS A 517 -32.59 1.23 19.26
C LYS A 517 -32.47 0.92 17.76
N GLU A 518 -33.24 1.63 16.95
CA GLU A 518 -33.31 1.46 15.52
C GLU A 518 -31.90 1.67 14.94
N TRP A 519 -31.44 0.74 14.10
CA TRP A 519 -30.09 0.83 13.54
C TRP A 519 -30.10 1.87 12.42
N GLU A 520 -29.56 3.05 12.70
CA GLU A 520 -29.35 4.07 11.69
C GLU A 520 -28.16 3.70 10.78
N VAL A 521 -28.36 3.78 9.47
CA VAL A 521 -27.34 3.46 8.47
C VAL A 521 -26.44 4.67 8.27
N THR A 522 -25.19 4.57 8.75
CA THR A 522 -24.17 5.59 8.49
C THR A 522 -23.42 5.30 7.20
N ILE A 523 -23.23 6.34 6.38
CA ILE A 523 -22.55 6.29 5.09
C ILE A 523 -21.49 7.40 5.06
N GLY A 524 -20.22 7.04 4.91
CA GLY A 524 -19.14 8.03 4.87
C GLY A 524 -17.78 7.41 5.08
N PHE A 525 -16.90 8.09 5.81
CA PHE A 525 -15.50 7.68 5.98
C PHE A 525 -15.20 7.21 7.41
N GLU A 526 -14.08 6.50 7.57
CA GLU A 526 -13.64 6.08 8.90
C GLU A 526 -13.31 7.30 9.76
N GLN A 527 -13.72 7.24 11.02
CA GLN A 527 -13.30 8.19 12.04
C GLN A 527 -11.80 8.02 12.30
N LYS A 528 -11.09 9.13 12.52
CA LYS A 528 -9.65 9.08 12.80
C LYS A 528 -9.35 8.15 14.00
N GLY A 529 -8.43 7.20 13.79
CA GLY A 529 -8.02 6.21 14.80
C GLY A 529 -9.05 5.12 15.15
N ARG A 530 -10.27 5.15 14.58
CA ARG A 530 -11.37 4.27 14.99
C ARG A 530 -12.06 3.63 13.78
N LYS A 531 -12.45 2.36 13.88
CA LYS A 531 -13.19 1.64 12.83
C LYS A 531 -14.70 1.93 12.87
N ARG A 532 -15.05 3.20 13.08
CA ARG A 532 -16.42 3.72 13.10
C ARG A 532 -16.60 4.58 11.85
N ILE A 533 -17.72 4.42 11.16
CA ILE A 533 -18.05 5.25 10.00
C ILE A 533 -18.72 6.53 10.51
N VAL A 534 -18.17 7.67 10.13
CA VAL A 534 -18.80 8.99 10.30
C VAL A 534 -19.81 9.15 9.17
N ASP A 535 -21.06 9.47 9.49
CA ASP A 535 -22.05 9.78 8.47
C ASP A 535 -21.72 11.14 7.84
N ILE A 536 -21.58 11.17 6.51
CA ILE A 536 -21.13 12.34 5.76
C ILE A 536 -22.06 12.60 4.58
N GLU A 537 -22.74 13.74 4.64
CA GLU A 537 -23.69 14.22 3.65
C GLU A 537 -23.02 15.02 2.52
N GLU A 538 -21.88 15.65 2.79
CA GLU A 538 -21.13 16.49 1.84
C GLU A 538 -19.62 16.40 2.14
N CYS A 539 -18.79 16.44 1.10
CA CYS A 539 -17.35 16.52 1.21
C CYS A 539 -16.83 17.76 0.47
N VAL A 540 -16.32 18.75 1.22
CA VAL A 540 -15.84 20.04 0.66
C VAL A 540 -14.66 19.94 -0.30
N ILE A 541 -13.90 18.84 -0.26
CA ILE A 541 -12.80 18.61 -1.21
C ILE A 541 -13.26 17.87 -2.47
N ALA A 542 -14.47 17.32 -2.49
CA ALA A 542 -15.03 16.64 -3.66
C ALA A 542 -15.75 17.60 -4.58
N THR A 543 -15.77 17.27 -5.87
CA THR A 543 -16.43 18.10 -6.88
C THR A 543 -17.93 18.24 -6.60
N LYS A 544 -18.53 19.32 -7.09
CA LYS A 544 -19.96 19.56 -6.97
C LYS A 544 -20.78 18.40 -7.53
N VAL A 545 -20.38 17.87 -8.68
CA VAL A 545 -21.00 16.72 -9.36
C VAL A 545 -21.11 15.50 -8.44
N ILE A 546 -20.07 15.22 -7.65
CA ILE A 546 -20.07 14.13 -6.69
C ILE A 546 -20.99 14.44 -5.49
N ASN A 547 -20.95 15.66 -4.96
CA ASN A 547 -21.79 16.03 -3.81
C ASN A 547 -23.28 16.02 -4.18
N ASP A 548 -23.64 16.50 -5.38
CA ASP A 548 -25.01 16.44 -5.90
C ASP A 548 -25.51 14.99 -6.02
N ALA A 549 -24.66 14.08 -6.52
CA ALA A 549 -25.00 12.66 -6.67
C ALA A 549 -25.01 11.88 -5.34
N LEU A 550 -24.20 12.29 -4.36
CA LEU A 550 -24.06 11.63 -3.07
C LEU A 550 -25.40 11.53 -2.32
N THR A 551 -26.22 12.59 -2.37
CA THR A 551 -27.55 12.61 -1.74
C THR A 551 -28.43 11.46 -2.23
N GLY A 552 -28.57 11.33 -3.55
CA GLY A 552 -29.38 10.26 -4.16
C GLY A 552 -28.80 8.86 -3.91
N GLU A 553 -27.48 8.68 -3.97
CA GLU A 553 -26.86 7.38 -3.67
C GLU A 553 -27.01 6.98 -2.19
N ARG A 554 -26.99 7.95 -1.26
CA ARG A 554 -27.28 7.71 0.15
C ARG A 554 -28.70 7.20 0.35
N GLU A 555 -29.70 7.83 -0.28
CA GLU A 555 -31.10 7.40 -0.22
C GLU A 555 -31.31 5.99 -0.80
N LYS A 556 -30.67 5.68 -1.94
CA LYS A 556 -30.69 4.34 -2.54
C LYS A 556 -30.14 3.27 -1.60
N VAL A 557 -29.04 3.55 -0.91
CA VAL A 557 -28.47 2.60 0.06
C VAL A 557 -29.34 2.47 1.30
N LYS A 558 -29.86 3.59 1.84
CA LYS A 558 -30.73 3.57 3.03
C LYS A 558 -32.03 2.80 2.78
N SER A 559 -32.69 3.04 1.64
CA SER A 559 -33.92 2.32 1.24
C SER A 559 -33.68 0.83 0.97
N ASN A 560 -32.53 0.46 0.39
CA ASN A 560 -32.21 -0.92 0.05
C ASN A 560 -31.28 -1.63 1.04
N ILE A 561 -31.09 -1.09 2.25
CA ILE A 561 -30.09 -1.62 3.20
C ILE A 561 -30.31 -3.11 3.53
N SER A 562 -31.57 -3.55 3.55
CA SER A 562 -32.00 -4.93 3.83
C SER A 562 -31.52 -5.93 2.77
N ALA A 563 -31.30 -5.49 1.53
CA ALA A 563 -30.78 -6.32 0.44
C ALA A 563 -29.29 -6.63 0.60
N TYR A 564 -28.54 -5.81 1.34
CA TYR A 564 -27.10 -6.00 1.53
C TYR A 564 -26.80 -7.05 2.60
N LYS A 565 -25.99 -8.05 2.22
CA LYS A 565 -25.54 -9.10 3.15
C LYS A 565 -24.37 -8.66 4.03
N ARG A 566 -23.64 -7.64 3.62
CA ARG A 566 -22.45 -7.08 4.26
C ARG A 566 -22.35 -5.60 3.91
N GLY A 567 -21.63 -4.83 4.75
CA GLY A 567 -21.23 -3.47 4.39
C GLY A 567 -20.47 -3.44 3.07
N ALA A 568 -20.63 -2.34 2.35
CA ALA A 568 -20.01 -2.11 1.05
C ALA A 568 -19.52 -0.66 0.93
N THR A 569 -19.02 -0.34 -0.25
CA THR A 569 -18.48 0.97 -0.61
C THR A 569 -19.24 1.47 -1.82
N ILE A 570 -19.69 2.71 -1.79
CA ILE A 570 -20.28 3.40 -2.93
C ILE A 570 -19.12 3.96 -3.77
N LEU A 571 -19.19 3.89 -5.09
CA LEU A 571 -18.30 4.64 -5.97
C LEU A 571 -19.03 5.89 -6.44
N LEU A 572 -18.39 7.05 -6.33
CA LEU A 572 -18.81 8.28 -6.96
C LEU A 572 -17.61 8.81 -7.73
N ARG A 573 -17.74 8.92 -9.04
CA ARG A 573 -16.66 9.40 -9.88
C ARG A 573 -17.15 10.46 -10.84
N ASP A 574 -16.56 11.63 -10.74
CA ASP A 574 -16.74 12.72 -11.68
C ASP A 574 -16.14 12.31 -13.04
N SER A 575 -16.88 12.56 -14.11
CA SER A 575 -16.52 12.17 -15.46
C SER A 575 -17.12 13.17 -16.44
N LEU A 576 -16.39 13.45 -17.52
CA LEU A 576 -17.03 13.96 -18.72
C LEU A 576 -18.11 12.96 -19.18
N PRO A 577 -19.17 13.43 -19.87
CA PRO A 577 -20.21 12.54 -20.37
C PRO A 577 -19.60 11.44 -21.25
N PRO A 578 -20.22 10.25 -21.33
CA PRO A 578 -19.77 9.21 -22.24
C PRO A 578 -19.68 9.77 -23.67
N ARG A 579 -18.62 9.40 -24.39
CA ARG A 579 -18.48 9.81 -25.78
C ARG A 579 -19.67 9.29 -26.60
N PRO A 580 -20.33 10.13 -27.43
CA PRO A 580 -21.37 9.68 -28.34
C PRO A 580 -20.83 8.59 -29.27
N ALA A 581 -21.66 7.58 -29.57
CA ALA A 581 -21.25 6.41 -30.36
C ALA A 581 -20.79 6.77 -31.79
N ASP A 582 -21.23 7.92 -32.29
CA ASP A 582 -21.08 8.36 -33.68
C ASP A 582 -19.80 9.19 -33.88
N VAL A 583 -19.15 9.62 -32.80
CA VAL A 583 -17.92 10.43 -32.83
C VAL A 583 -16.72 9.49 -32.84
N VAL A 584 -16.24 9.20 -34.05
CA VAL A 584 -14.94 8.55 -34.24
C VAL A 584 -13.85 9.50 -33.75
N ALA A 585 -12.92 8.99 -32.94
CA ALA A 585 -11.77 9.72 -32.45
C ALA A 585 -11.05 10.42 -33.61
N LYS A 586 -11.16 11.74 -33.66
CA LYS A 586 -10.35 12.59 -34.53
C LYS A 586 -9.49 13.46 -33.65
N ALA A 587 -8.23 13.60 -34.06
CA ALA A 587 -7.32 14.61 -33.57
C ALA A 587 -7.91 15.99 -33.88
N SER A 588 -8.72 16.51 -32.98
CA SER A 588 -9.13 17.91 -33.02
C SER A 588 -8.14 18.70 -32.18
N PRO A 589 -7.75 19.92 -32.60
CA PRO A 589 -7.06 20.83 -31.71
C PRO A 589 -7.85 21.02 -30.42
N TYR A 590 -7.11 21.19 -29.32
CA TYR A 590 -7.63 21.27 -27.97
C TYR A 590 -8.71 22.35 -27.82
N VAL A 591 -9.85 21.94 -27.27
CA VAL A 591 -10.84 22.83 -26.66
C VAL A 591 -11.08 22.28 -25.26
N PRO A 592 -10.88 23.07 -24.18
CA PRO A 592 -11.31 22.67 -22.85
C PRO A 592 -12.79 22.24 -22.92
N SER A 593 -13.12 21.04 -22.44
CA SER A 593 -14.50 20.57 -22.53
C SER A 593 -15.39 21.50 -21.72
N THR A 594 -16.39 22.08 -22.37
CA THR A 594 -17.46 22.85 -21.74
C THR A 594 -18.67 21.97 -21.40
N GLU A 595 -18.54 20.64 -21.58
CA GLU A 595 -19.63 19.71 -21.34
C GLU A 595 -19.94 19.63 -19.84
N PRO A 596 -21.23 19.55 -19.45
CA PRO A 596 -21.59 19.31 -18.07
C PRO A 596 -21.16 17.89 -17.66
N HIS A 597 -20.36 17.82 -16.60
CA HIS A 597 -19.87 16.57 -16.05
C HIS A 597 -21.01 15.73 -15.42
N VAL A 598 -20.80 14.43 -15.35
CA VAL A 598 -21.73 13.44 -14.78
C VAL A 598 -21.05 12.60 -13.70
N CYS A 599 -21.82 12.18 -12.69
CA CYS A 599 -21.31 11.25 -11.66
C CYS A 599 -21.57 9.80 -12.07
N ILE A 600 -20.49 9.05 -12.30
CA ILE A 600 -20.52 7.62 -12.57
C ILE A 600 -20.41 6.82 -11.26
N THR A 601 -21.40 5.95 -11.02
CA THR A 601 -21.48 5.13 -9.80
C THR A 601 -21.24 3.64 -10.02
N ASP A 602 -21.36 3.15 -11.26
CA ASP A 602 -20.99 1.78 -11.61
C ASP A 602 -19.47 1.63 -11.71
N HIS A 603 -18.92 0.68 -10.94
CA HIS A 603 -17.51 0.32 -10.96
C HIS A 603 -16.99 -0.16 -12.32
N HIS A 604 -17.87 -0.64 -13.19
CA HIS A 604 -17.53 -1.20 -14.50
C HIS A 604 -17.80 -0.25 -15.67
N ALA A 605 -18.48 0.86 -15.42
CA ALA A 605 -18.70 1.89 -16.43
C ALA A 605 -17.39 2.55 -16.86
N THR A 606 -17.41 3.13 -18.06
CA THR A 606 -16.29 3.91 -18.59
C THR A 606 -16.42 5.34 -18.09
N VAL A 607 -15.32 5.90 -17.61
CA VAL A 607 -15.18 7.33 -17.30
C VAL A 607 -14.26 7.97 -18.32
N ARG A 608 -14.54 9.23 -18.62
CA ARG A 608 -13.78 10.08 -19.54
C ARG A 608 -13.28 11.29 -18.77
N GLU A 609 -12.02 11.64 -18.98
CA GLU A 609 -11.32 12.70 -18.25
C GLU A 609 -10.39 13.44 -19.21
N GLN A 610 -10.21 14.75 -19.02
CA GLN A 610 -9.33 15.57 -19.84
C GLN A 610 -8.17 16.09 -18.98
N VAL A 611 -6.94 15.97 -19.48
CA VAL A 611 -5.71 16.45 -18.82
C VAL A 611 -4.87 17.21 -19.83
N GLY A 612 -4.83 18.54 -19.69
CA GLY A 612 -4.31 19.42 -20.74
C GLY A 612 -5.01 19.11 -22.06
N ASP A 613 -4.22 18.95 -23.12
CA ASP A 613 -4.73 18.68 -24.47
C ASP A 613 -5.18 17.23 -24.70
N ASN A 614 -5.03 16.35 -23.72
CA ASN A 614 -5.22 14.91 -23.89
C ASN A 614 -6.50 14.43 -23.20
N GLU A 615 -7.20 13.48 -23.83
CA GLU A 615 -8.37 12.81 -23.24
C GLU A 615 -8.05 11.36 -22.85
N PHE A 616 -8.54 10.95 -21.69
CA PHE A 616 -8.33 9.62 -21.14
C PHE A 616 -9.68 8.95 -20.89
N GLU A 617 -9.81 7.72 -21.39
CA GLU A 617 -10.88 6.80 -20.99
C GLU A 617 -10.32 5.69 -20.12
N GLN A 618 -11.09 5.31 -19.10
CA GLN A 618 -10.78 4.16 -18.26
C GLN A 618 -12.01 3.62 -17.55
N GLN A 619 -11.87 2.47 -16.91
CA GLN A 619 -12.94 1.93 -16.07
C GLN A 619 -13.09 2.76 -14.77
N ALA A 620 -14.31 3.08 -14.35
CA ALA A 620 -14.56 3.96 -13.19
C ALA A 620 -13.87 3.48 -11.89
N GLY A 621 -13.87 2.16 -11.67
CA GLY A 621 -13.22 1.54 -10.52
C GLY A 621 -11.68 1.58 -10.54
N SER A 622 -11.06 1.75 -11.70
CA SER A 622 -9.60 1.76 -11.87
C SER A 622 -8.94 3.02 -11.29
N PHE A 623 -7.61 3.00 -11.17
CA PHE A 623 -6.83 4.12 -10.68
C PHE A 623 -6.66 5.21 -11.75
N PHE A 624 -6.77 6.46 -11.34
CA PHE A 624 -6.27 7.65 -12.03
C PHE A 624 -5.99 8.69 -10.94
N GLN A 625 -5.31 9.76 -11.30
CA GLN A 625 -5.11 10.86 -10.37
C GLN A 625 -6.46 11.51 -10.05
N ASN A 626 -6.74 11.75 -8.77
CA ASN A 626 -8.05 12.24 -8.33
C ASN A 626 -8.11 13.78 -8.26
N ASN A 627 -7.03 14.47 -8.62
CA ASN A 627 -6.95 15.92 -8.66
C ASN A 627 -6.45 16.31 -10.05
N ASN A 628 -7.37 16.61 -10.97
CA ASN A 628 -6.98 16.97 -12.33
C ASN A 628 -6.39 18.36 -12.42
N SER A 629 -6.78 19.26 -11.50
CA SER A 629 -6.40 20.67 -11.57
C SER A 629 -4.88 20.87 -11.54
N ILE A 630 -4.15 20.04 -10.78
CA ILE A 630 -2.69 20.13 -10.66
C ILE A 630 -1.93 19.38 -11.76
N LEU A 631 -2.58 18.47 -12.50
CA LEU A 631 -1.89 17.63 -13.49
C LEU A 631 -1.19 18.44 -14.59
N PRO A 632 -1.77 19.52 -15.16
CA PRO A 632 -1.04 20.38 -16.09
C PRO A 632 0.25 20.93 -15.48
N SER A 633 0.20 21.50 -14.27
CA SER A 633 1.39 22.05 -13.59
C SER A 633 2.44 20.98 -13.27
N LEU A 634 2.01 19.75 -12.92
CA LEU A 634 2.91 18.61 -12.74
C LEU A 634 3.58 18.21 -14.06
N LEU A 635 2.80 18.13 -15.15
CA LEU A 635 3.30 17.80 -16.47
C LEU A 635 4.26 18.86 -17.00
N ASP A 636 3.97 20.14 -16.77
CA ASP A 636 4.85 21.26 -17.15
C ASP A 636 6.20 21.15 -16.44
N TYR A 637 6.20 20.83 -15.15
CA TYR A 637 7.45 20.59 -14.41
C TYR A 637 8.24 19.40 -14.97
N VAL A 638 7.56 18.32 -15.36
CA VAL A 638 8.21 17.16 -16.01
C VAL A 638 8.73 17.55 -17.40
N LYS A 639 8.00 18.35 -18.18
CA LYS A 639 8.43 18.86 -19.49
C LYS A 639 9.64 19.78 -19.37
N GLU A 640 9.67 20.67 -18.38
CA GLU A 640 10.81 21.52 -18.06
C GLU A 640 12.06 20.67 -17.74
N ALA A 641 11.89 19.60 -16.95
CA ALA A 641 12.95 18.66 -16.65
C ALA A 641 13.46 17.92 -17.90
N VAL A 642 12.58 17.54 -18.83
CA VAL A 642 13.04 16.94 -20.10
C VAL A 642 13.78 17.98 -20.96
N GLY A 643 13.33 19.23 -20.94
CA GLY A 643 13.92 20.36 -21.64
C GLY A 643 13.56 20.43 -23.13
N PRO A 644 13.70 21.61 -23.75
CA PRO A 644 13.47 21.77 -25.18
C PRO A 644 14.51 20.99 -25.98
N ARG A 645 14.17 20.64 -27.23
CA ARG A 645 15.15 20.11 -28.17
C ARG A 645 16.16 21.23 -28.47
N ARG A 646 17.46 20.96 -28.27
CA ARG A 646 18.50 21.98 -28.53
C ARG A 646 18.61 22.20 -30.04
N GLU A 647 18.84 23.44 -30.46
CA GLU A 647 19.12 23.73 -31.87
C GLU A 647 20.34 22.92 -32.33
N GLY A 648 20.19 22.14 -33.41
CA GLY A 648 21.20 21.21 -33.91
C GLY A 648 21.15 19.79 -33.33
N ASP A 649 20.28 19.50 -32.36
CA ASP A 649 20.07 18.15 -31.83
C ASP A 649 19.24 17.30 -32.81
N GLN A 650 19.94 16.67 -33.75
CA GLN A 650 19.39 15.73 -34.74
C GLN A 650 19.10 14.35 -34.12
N GLY A 651 19.44 14.12 -32.85
CA GLY A 651 19.24 12.85 -32.16
C GLY A 651 17.76 12.57 -31.88
N LYS A 652 17.38 11.28 -31.88
CA LYS A 652 16.04 10.86 -31.44
C LYS A 652 15.98 10.89 -29.92
N ARG A 653 14.82 11.24 -29.35
CA ARG A 653 14.55 11.20 -27.91
C ARG A 653 13.59 10.05 -27.61
N TYR A 654 13.89 9.29 -26.57
CA TYR A 654 13.10 8.13 -26.17
C TYR A 654 12.60 8.26 -24.74
N LEU A 655 11.37 7.79 -24.50
CA LEU A 655 10.77 7.70 -23.17
C LEU A 655 10.40 6.27 -22.83
N VAL A 656 10.77 5.82 -21.64
CA VAL A 656 10.18 4.63 -21.00
C VAL A 656 9.35 5.09 -19.82
N ASP A 657 8.06 4.78 -19.84
CA ASP A 657 7.13 5.08 -18.75
C ASP A 657 6.88 3.78 -17.96
N ALA A 658 7.54 3.61 -16.83
CA ALA A 658 7.40 2.45 -15.97
C ALA A 658 6.26 2.66 -14.97
N TYR A 659 5.40 1.64 -14.83
CA TYR A 659 4.14 1.73 -14.06
C TYR A 659 3.13 2.69 -14.71
N THR A 660 3.08 2.69 -16.04
CA THR A 660 2.36 3.69 -16.86
C THR A 660 0.84 3.73 -16.60
N GLY A 661 0.24 2.70 -16.01
CA GLY A 661 -1.20 2.64 -15.77
C GLY A 661 -2.02 2.80 -17.06
N SER A 662 -2.89 3.81 -17.11
CA SER A 662 -3.70 4.16 -18.29
C SER A 662 -2.98 5.09 -19.28
N GLY A 663 -1.68 5.36 -19.09
CA GLY A 663 -0.82 6.07 -20.03
C GLY A 663 -0.66 7.57 -19.78
N LEU A 664 -0.88 8.06 -18.56
CA LEU A 664 -0.87 9.50 -18.26
C LEU A 664 0.39 10.21 -18.77
N PHE A 665 1.58 9.79 -18.34
CA PHE A 665 2.84 10.42 -18.75
C PHE A 665 3.20 10.06 -20.19
N ALA A 666 3.14 8.78 -20.56
CA ALA A 666 3.45 8.30 -21.90
C ALA A 666 2.69 9.06 -23.01
N ILE A 667 1.41 9.35 -22.79
CA ILE A 667 0.57 10.06 -23.76
C ILE A 667 0.78 11.57 -23.64
N SER A 668 0.77 12.13 -22.41
CA SER A 668 0.85 13.59 -22.24
C SER A 668 2.18 14.21 -22.64
N LEU A 669 3.23 13.40 -22.74
CA LEU A 669 4.57 13.81 -23.15
C LEU A 669 4.93 13.36 -24.57
N ALA A 670 3.98 12.82 -25.34
CA ALA A 670 4.28 12.25 -26.66
C ALA A 670 4.85 13.28 -27.65
N ASP A 671 4.50 14.56 -27.50
CA ASP A 671 5.05 15.71 -28.23
C ASP A 671 6.56 15.94 -27.98
N MET A 672 7.09 15.46 -26.86
CA MET A 672 8.49 15.67 -26.45
C MET A 672 9.43 14.58 -26.94
N PHE A 673 8.95 13.43 -27.40
CA PHE A 673 9.77 12.27 -27.73
C PHE A 673 9.44 11.73 -29.12
N ASP A 674 10.41 11.06 -29.77
CA ASP A 674 10.18 10.42 -31.06
C ASP A 674 9.50 9.06 -30.87
N ARG A 675 9.81 8.35 -29.78
CA ARG A 675 9.21 7.06 -29.44
C ARG A 675 9.12 6.84 -27.93
N ILE A 676 7.98 6.31 -27.50
CA ILE A 676 7.60 6.13 -26.11
C ILE A 676 7.18 4.67 -25.89
N GLU A 677 7.63 4.06 -24.80
CA GLU A 677 7.23 2.70 -24.41
C GLU A 677 6.74 2.69 -22.96
N GLY A 678 5.44 2.53 -22.78
CA GLY A 678 4.82 2.35 -21.47
C GLY A 678 4.83 0.88 -21.04
N VAL A 679 5.25 0.62 -19.81
CA VAL A 679 5.36 -0.71 -19.21
C VAL A 679 4.44 -0.82 -17.99
N GLU A 680 3.53 -1.78 -18.04
CA GLU A 680 2.55 -2.03 -16.98
C GLU A 680 2.36 -3.55 -16.78
N ILE A 681 2.02 -3.97 -15.55
CA ILE A 681 1.74 -5.37 -15.21
C ILE A 681 0.24 -5.69 -15.29
N ASP A 682 -0.62 -4.69 -15.07
CA ASP A 682 -2.05 -4.83 -15.21
C ASP A 682 -2.52 -4.75 -16.66
N LYS A 683 -3.00 -5.89 -17.16
CA LYS A 683 -3.52 -6.02 -18.53
C LYS A 683 -4.73 -5.15 -18.81
N ALA A 684 -5.57 -4.89 -17.81
CA ALA A 684 -6.72 -4.03 -17.99
C ALA A 684 -6.27 -2.59 -18.25
N SER A 685 -5.32 -2.09 -17.46
CA SER A 685 -4.69 -0.78 -17.64
C SER A 685 -4.02 -0.64 -19.00
N ILE A 686 -3.27 -1.64 -19.48
CA ILE A 686 -2.67 -1.61 -20.85
C ILE A 686 -3.72 -1.48 -21.95
N LYS A 687 -4.87 -2.16 -21.82
CA LYS A 687 -5.94 -2.07 -22.83
C LYS A 687 -6.45 -0.63 -22.93
N TRP A 688 -6.65 0.03 -21.79
CA TRP A 688 -7.04 1.44 -21.74
C TRP A 688 -5.93 2.35 -22.25
N ALA A 689 -4.68 2.12 -21.86
CA ALA A 689 -3.54 2.90 -22.33
C ALA A 689 -3.40 2.88 -23.86
N LYS A 690 -3.53 1.72 -24.50
CA LYS A 690 -3.52 1.61 -25.97
C LYS A 690 -4.66 2.39 -26.62
N ARG A 691 -5.88 2.25 -26.09
CA ARG A 691 -7.05 3.00 -26.57
C ARG A 691 -6.85 4.51 -26.41
N ASN A 692 -6.31 4.96 -25.29
CA ASN A 692 -6.02 6.36 -25.03
C ASN A 692 -4.91 6.88 -25.97
N ALA A 693 -3.86 6.10 -26.24
CA ALA A 693 -2.86 6.51 -27.22
C ALA A 693 -3.43 6.62 -28.62
N ASP A 694 -4.34 5.73 -29.02
CA ASP A 694 -5.04 5.82 -30.31
C ASP A 694 -5.89 7.10 -30.41
N PHE A 695 -6.52 7.52 -29.31
CA PHE A 695 -7.32 8.75 -29.25
C PHE A 695 -6.49 10.03 -29.31
N ASN A 696 -5.30 10.01 -28.70
CA ASN A 696 -4.43 11.18 -28.62
C ASN A 696 -3.31 11.15 -29.67
N ARG A 697 -3.52 10.47 -30.81
CA ARG A 697 -2.62 10.55 -31.96
C ARG A 697 -2.79 11.90 -32.65
N GLY A 698 -1.72 12.40 -33.26
CA GLY A 698 -1.75 13.63 -34.03
C GLY A 698 -0.38 13.94 -34.63
N ASP A 699 -0.36 14.85 -35.59
CA ASP A 699 0.88 15.31 -36.20
C ASP A 699 1.77 15.99 -35.15
N GLY A 700 3.09 15.78 -35.25
CA GLY A 700 4.07 16.34 -34.32
C GLY A 700 4.25 15.57 -33.00
N ARG A 701 3.57 14.42 -32.82
CA ARG A 701 3.71 13.55 -31.64
C ARG A 701 4.47 12.27 -31.97
N GLY A 702 5.26 11.78 -31.02
CA GLY A 702 6.00 10.53 -31.10
C GLY A 702 5.15 9.28 -31.10
N GLU A 703 5.75 8.17 -31.53
CA GLU A 703 5.12 6.86 -31.52
C GLU A 703 4.97 6.32 -30.09
N VAL A 704 3.73 6.18 -29.60
CA VAL A 704 3.44 5.66 -28.26
C VAL A 704 3.08 4.17 -28.33
N GLY A 705 3.91 3.34 -27.70
CA GLY A 705 3.71 1.90 -27.54
C GLY A 705 3.46 1.50 -26.09
N PHE A 706 2.77 0.36 -25.89
CA PHE A 706 2.54 -0.22 -24.56
C PHE A 706 2.77 -1.74 -24.54
N ARG A 707 3.41 -2.21 -23.47
CA ARG A 707 3.79 -3.61 -23.29
C ARG A 707 3.44 -4.16 -21.91
N ASP A 708 3.14 -5.46 -21.87
CA ASP A 708 2.97 -6.24 -20.64
C ASP A 708 4.34 -6.52 -20.04
N GLY A 709 4.67 -5.81 -18.97
CA GLY A 709 5.94 -5.94 -18.27
C GLY A 709 5.80 -6.80 -17.02
N LYS A 710 6.45 -7.96 -17.01
CA LYS A 710 6.72 -8.64 -15.75
C LYS A 710 7.91 -7.95 -15.08
N ALA A 711 7.84 -7.78 -13.76
CA ALA A 711 8.86 -7.09 -12.97
C ALA A 711 10.30 -7.58 -13.24
N GLU A 712 10.47 -8.86 -13.61
CA GLU A 712 11.77 -9.48 -13.83
C GLU A 712 12.44 -9.12 -15.17
N GLU A 713 11.72 -8.57 -16.16
CA GLU A 713 12.26 -8.35 -17.52
C GLU A 713 11.71 -7.05 -18.18
N ILE A 714 11.62 -5.95 -17.43
CA ILE A 714 11.03 -4.68 -17.91
C ILE A 714 11.82 -4.09 -19.09
N PHE A 715 13.16 -4.15 -19.04
CA PHE A 715 14.03 -3.49 -20.02
C PHE A 715 14.56 -4.42 -21.12
N LYS A 716 14.32 -5.72 -21.03
CA LYS A 716 14.96 -6.74 -21.89
C LYS A 716 14.68 -6.54 -23.38
N ASP A 717 13.47 -6.09 -23.71
CA ASP A 717 13.01 -5.88 -25.08
C ASP A 717 12.97 -4.38 -25.47
N ILE A 718 13.60 -3.51 -24.69
CA ILE A 718 13.71 -2.08 -24.98
C ILE A 718 15.06 -1.84 -25.69
N THR A 719 15.01 -1.43 -26.96
CA THR A 719 16.19 -1.23 -27.80
C THR A 719 16.67 0.23 -27.84
N PHE A 720 16.23 1.06 -26.89
CA PHE A 720 16.52 2.48 -26.89
C PHE A 720 17.96 2.77 -26.44
N PRO A 721 18.68 3.70 -27.09
CA PRO A 721 20.00 4.14 -26.63
C PRO A 721 19.89 4.84 -25.27
N ALA A 722 20.66 4.37 -24.28
CA ALA A 722 20.57 4.85 -22.90
C ALA A 722 20.85 6.36 -22.79
N ASP A 723 21.79 6.87 -23.57
CA ASP A 723 22.18 8.28 -23.72
C ASP A 723 21.07 9.19 -24.25
N GLN A 724 20.07 8.64 -24.92
CA GLN A 724 18.93 9.36 -25.51
C GLN A 724 17.61 9.05 -24.79
N THR A 725 17.66 8.26 -23.70
CA THR A 725 16.47 7.76 -23.02
C THR A 725 16.22 8.46 -21.70
N THR A 726 14.98 8.92 -21.52
CA THR A 726 14.41 9.32 -20.23
C THR A 726 13.54 8.18 -19.71
N ILE A 727 13.61 7.92 -18.40
CA ILE A 727 12.72 6.96 -17.72
C ILE A 727 11.87 7.70 -16.70
N ILE A 728 10.56 7.58 -16.81
CA ILE A 728 9.61 8.01 -15.76
C ILE A 728 9.20 6.78 -14.95
N ILE A 729 9.09 6.94 -13.63
CA ILE A 729 8.73 5.88 -12.70
C ILE A 729 7.63 6.42 -11.78
N ASP A 730 6.47 5.76 -11.75
CA ASP A 730 5.37 6.04 -10.81
C ASP A 730 4.97 4.76 -10.04
N PRO A 731 5.81 4.28 -9.10
CA PRO A 731 5.60 3.00 -8.46
C PRO A 731 4.52 3.07 -7.37
N PRO A 732 3.95 1.92 -6.96
CA PRO A 732 3.03 1.87 -5.84
C PRO A 732 3.71 2.34 -4.53
N ARG A 733 2.92 2.62 -3.47
CA ARG A 733 3.37 3.08 -2.13
C ARG A 733 4.55 2.33 -1.47
N LYS A 734 4.93 1.15 -1.97
CA LYS A 734 6.08 0.38 -1.47
C LYS A 734 7.41 0.78 -2.12
N GLY A 735 7.38 1.65 -3.13
CA GLY A 735 8.50 1.94 -4.01
C GLY A 735 8.73 0.81 -5.02
N CYS A 736 9.89 0.91 -5.66
CA CYS A 736 10.41 -0.08 -6.60
C CYS A 736 10.88 -1.34 -5.86
N ASP A 737 10.95 -2.45 -6.58
CA ASP A 737 11.64 -3.64 -6.09
C ASP A 737 13.11 -3.68 -6.56
N ASP A 738 13.93 -4.46 -5.85
CA ASP A 738 15.37 -4.56 -6.11
C ASP A 738 15.68 -5.02 -7.55
N LEU A 739 14.80 -5.84 -8.15
CA LEU A 739 14.96 -6.34 -9.51
C LEU A 739 14.78 -5.21 -10.53
N PHE A 740 13.76 -4.37 -10.35
CA PHE A 740 13.56 -3.19 -11.20
C PHE A 740 14.73 -2.21 -11.07
N LEU A 741 15.13 -1.86 -9.84
CA LEU A 741 16.25 -0.94 -9.60
C LEU A 741 17.56 -1.45 -10.20
N SER A 742 17.82 -2.77 -10.10
CA SER A 742 18.99 -3.40 -10.72
C SER A 742 18.96 -3.32 -12.25
N GLN A 743 17.79 -3.52 -12.87
CA GLN A 743 17.66 -3.38 -14.33
C GLN A 743 17.79 -1.93 -14.79
N LEU A 744 17.20 -0.98 -14.06
CA LEU A 744 17.34 0.45 -14.32
C LEU A 744 18.81 0.89 -14.26
N LEU A 745 19.52 0.44 -13.22
CA LEU A 745 20.95 0.68 -13.06
C LEU A 745 21.78 0.06 -14.19
N ALA A 746 21.39 -1.13 -14.68
CA ALA A 746 22.04 -1.78 -15.80
C ALA A 746 21.77 -1.08 -17.14
N PHE A 747 20.57 -0.53 -17.33
CA PHE A 747 20.21 0.27 -18.50
C PHE A 747 20.91 1.63 -18.49
N ASN A 748 21.15 2.21 -17.30
CA ASN A 748 21.89 3.47 -17.06
C ASN A 748 21.43 4.62 -17.99
N PRO A 749 20.12 4.97 -17.99
CA PRO A 749 19.56 6.02 -18.85
C PRO A 749 20.17 7.39 -18.56
N ALA A 750 20.02 8.34 -19.50
CA ALA A 750 20.47 9.72 -19.31
C ALA A 750 19.70 10.44 -18.20
N THR A 751 18.39 10.21 -18.12
CA THR A 751 17.50 10.87 -17.14
C THR A 751 16.56 9.89 -16.50
N VAL A 752 16.36 10.01 -15.18
CA VAL A 752 15.30 9.30 -14.44
C VAL A 752 14.44 10.32 -13.70
N ILE A 753 13.13 10.27 -13.94
CA ILE A 753 12.14 11.09 -13.23
C ILE A 753 11.32 10.14 -12.37
N TYR A 754 11.44 10.28 -11.06
CA TYR A 754 10.76 9.44 -10.09
C TYR A 754 9.60 10.24 -9.47
N VAL A 755 8.36 9.82 -9.74
CA VAL A 755 7.13 10.32 -9.14
C VAL A 755 6.67 9.35 -8.05
N SER A 756 6.26 9.82 -6.88
CA SER A 756 5.83 8.92 -5.81
C SER A 756 4.91 9.52 -4.76
N CYS A 757 3.83 8.79 -4.47
CA CYS A 757 2.93 9.07 -3.35
C CYS A 757 3.49 8.69 -1.96
N ASN A 758 4.69 8.10 -1.91
CA ASN A 758 5.40 7.82 -0.65
C ASN A 758 6.88 8.21 -0.76
N VAL A 759 7.14 9.46 -0.36
CA VAL A 759 8.46 10.10 -0.41
C VAL A 759 9.54 9.35 0.37
N ARG A 760 9.17 8.57 1.41
CA ARG A 760 10.14 7.78 2.18
C ARG A 760 10.70 6.62 1.38
N THR A 761 9.84 5.89 0.66
CA THR A 761 10.29 4.80 -0.21
C THR A 761 10.99 5.34 -1.45
N GLN A 762 10.58 6.51 -1.95
CA GLN A 762 11.29 7.22 -3.03
C GLN A 762 12.72 7.59 -2.60
N ALA A 763 12.90 8.22 -1.44
CA ALA A 763 14.21 8.58 -0.91
C ALA A 763 15.12 7.34 -0.75
N ARG A 764 14.59 6.24 -0.21
CA ARG A 764 15.30 4.95 -0.12
C ARG A 764 15.79 4.46 -1.48
N ASP A 765 14.89 4.44 -2.47
CA ASP A 765 15.20 3.89 -3.80
C ASP A 765 16.20 4.77 -4.55
N ILE A 766 16.06 6.09 -4.45
CA ILE A 766 16.99 7.06 -5.04
C ILE A 766 18.36 6.97 -4.37
N GLY A 767 18.39 6.88 -3.04
CA GLY A 767 19.63 6.69 -2.29
C GLY A 767 20.37 5.42 -2.71
N TRP A 768 19.63 4.31 -2.88
CA TRP A 768 20.17 3.08 -3.43
C TRP A 768 20.72 3.27 -4.85
N LEU A 769 19.96 3.92 -5.75
CA LEU A 769 20.38 4.15 -7.14
C LEU A 769 21.66 4.99 -7.23
N VAL A 770 21.71 6.11 -6.51
CA VAL A 770 22.86 7.03 -6.50
C VAL A 770 24.10 6.29 -5.99
N ALA A 771 24.03 5.66 -4.81
CA ALA A 771 25.15 4.94 -4.23
C ALA A 771 25.65 3.80 -5.14
N ARG A 772 24.74 2.97 -5.66
CA ARG A 772 25.10 1.82 -6.52
C ARG A 772 25.59 2.23 -7.90
N SER A 773 25.14 3.37 -8.41
CA SER A 773 25.65 3.90 -9.67
C SER A 773 27.09 4.41 -9.55
N ALA A 774 27.46 5.02 -8.42
CA ALA A 774 28.84 5.40 -8.14
C ALA A 774 29.76 4.17 -7.98
N GLU A 775 29.32 3.15 -7.25
CA GLU A 775 30.05 1.87 -7.14
C GLU A 775 30.22 1.19 -8.51
N ALA A 776 29.15 1.15 -9.31
CA ALA A 776 29.16 0.54 -10.64
C ALA A 776 30.03 1.31 -11.64
N ALA A 777 30.08 2.65 -11.56
CA ALA A 777 30.96 3.47 -12.38
C ALA A 777 32.44 3.24 -12.03
N THR A 778 32.77 3.15 -10.73
CA THR A 778 34.14 2.92 -10.26
C THR A 778 34.66 1.54 -10.64
N SER A 779 33.77 0.55 -10.71
CA SER A 779 34.11 -0.85 -11.03
C SER A 779 33.99 -1.19 -12.52
N ASP A 780 33.56 -0.26 -13.38
CA ASP A 780 33.44 -0.49 -14.82
C ASP A 780 34.74 -0.13 -15.56
N PRO A 781 35.54 -1.12 -16.01
CA PRO A 781 36.80 -0.86 -16.71
C PRO A 781 36.59 -0.21 -18.09
N THR A 782 35.35 -0.22 -18.62
CA THR A 782 35.04 0.40 -19.91
C THR A 782 34.72 1.90 -19.79
N GLY A 783 34.50 2.40 -18.57
CA GLY A 783 34.09 3.79 -18.31
C GLY A 783 32.73 4.18 -18.90
N ARG A 784 31.94 3.20 -19.37
CA ARG A 784 30.64 3.44 -20.02
C ARG A 784 29.55 3.73 -19.00
N ARG A 785 29.62 3.13 -17.82
CA ARG A 785 28.70 3.41 -16.72
C ARG A 785 29.08 4.71 -16.03
N LYS A 786 28.10 5.57 -15.86
CA LYS A 786 28.24 6.85 -15.17
C LYS A 786 27.31 6.91 -13.96
N PRO A 787 27.73 7.58 -12.87
CA PRO A 787 26.90 7.71 -11.68
C PRO A 787 25.67 8.58 -11.96
N PHE A 788 24.63 8.39 -11.15
CA PHE A 788 23.49 9.27 -11.07
C PHE A 788 23.71 10.31 -9.98
N ARG A 789 23.31 11.55 -10.26
CA ARG A 789 23.14 12.61 -9.26
C ARG A 789 21.69 13.07 -9.22
N ILE A 790 21.25 13.51 -8.06
CA ILE A 790 19.93 14.13 -7.89
C ILE A 790 20.06 15.58 -8.38
N GLU A 791 19.36 15.93 -9.44
CA GLU A 791 19.33 17.31 -9.96
C GLU A 791 18.37 18.16 -9.14
N SER A 792 17.17 17.64 -8.86
CA SER A 792 16.19 18.33 -8.04
C SER A 792 15.19 17.36 -7.43
N ALA A 793 14.57 17.77 -6.33
CA ALA A 793 13.46 17.07 -5.69
C ALA A 793 12.50 18.11 -5.10
N ARG A 794 11.18 17.85 -5.22
CA ARG A 794 10.13 18.69 -4.61
C ARG A 794 8.86 17.86 -4.37
N ALA A 795 7.92 18.42 -3.63
CA ALA A 795 6.57 17.88 -3.53
C ALA A 795 5.64 18.49 -4.59
N ALA A 796 4.55 17.78 -4.90
CA ALA A 796 3.38 18.28 -5.62
C ALA A 796 2.13 18.01 -4.78
N ASP A 797 1.29 19.03 -4.64
CA ASP A 797 0.09 18.97 -3.81
C ASP A 797 -1.11 18.33 -4.52
N LEU A 798 -1.02 17.03 -4.81
CA LEU A 798 -2.16 16.29 -5.37
C LEU A 798 -3.35 16.17 -4.39
N PHE A 799 -3.14 16.49 -3.11
CA PHE A 799 -4.12 16.26 -2.05
C PHE A 799 -4.13 17.43 -1.05
N ALA A 800 -4.57 18.60 -1.51
CA ALA A 800 -4.76 19.79 -0.67
C ALA A 800 -5.64 19.48 0.56
N GLN A 801 -5.41 20.18 1.67
CA GLN A 801 -6.05 19.94 2.97
C GLN A 801 -5.68 18.61 3.67
N THR A 802 -4.79 17.81 3.06
CA THR A 802 -4.29 16.55 3.62
C THR A 802 -2.77 16.55 3.74
N HIS A 803 -2.24 15.68 4.60
CA HIS A 803 -0.80 15.49 4.81
C HIS A 803 -0.06 14.81 3.65
N HIS A 804 -0.76 14.26 2.66
CA HIS A 804 -0.08 13.54 1.58
C HIS A 804 0.73 14.51 0.72
N ALA A 805 2.00 14.16 0.49
CA ALA A 805 2.90 14.84 -0.42
C ALA A 805 3.30 13.87 -1.53
N GLU A 806 3.04 14.24 -2.79
CA GLU A 806 3.54 13.49 -3.94
C GLU A 806 4.96 13.99 -4.25
N GLY A 807 5.98 13.15 -4.15
CA GLY A 807 7.35 13.56 -4.45
C GLY A 807 7.66 13.45 -5.94
N VAL A 808 8.32 14.45 -6.50
CA VAL A 808 8.91 14.41 -7.85
C VAL A 808 10.40 14.67 -7.72
N ALA A 809 11.21 13.69 -8.11
CA ALA A 809 12.66 13.79 -8.09
C ALA A 809 13.25 13.51 -9.47
N ILE A 810 14.21 14.33 -9.89
CA ILE A 810 14.86 14.24 -11.19
C ILE A 810 16.32 13.85 -10.94
N LEU A 811 16.74 12.75 -11.54
CA LEU A 811 18.11 12.26 -11.51
C LEU A 811 18.71 12.37 -12.90
N ARG A 812 19.96 12.85 -12.94
CA ARG A 812 20.76 12.89 -14.16
C ARG A 812 21.92 11.94 -14.04
N ARG A 813 22.20 11.23 -15.12
CA ARG A 813 23.46 10.55 -15.29
C ARG A 813 24.55 11.58 -15.55
N GLU A 814 25.68 11.47 -14.86
CA GLU A 814 26.83 12.32 -15.14
C GLU A 814 27.38 12.05 -16.54
N VAL A 815 27.93 13.10 -17.17
CA VAL A 815 28.45 13.05 -18.55
C VAL A 815 29.89 12.59 -18.54
#